data_AF-A0A8J9Y3F2-F1
#
_entry.id   AF-A0A8J9Y3F2-F1
#
_cell.length_a   1.000
_cell.length_b   1.000
_cell.length_c   1.000
_cell.angle_alpha   90.00
_cell.angle_beta   90.00
_cell.angle_gamma   90.00
#
_symmetry.space_group_name_H-M   'P 1'
#
loop_
_entity.id
_entity.type
_entity.pdbx_description
1 polymer ?
#
loop_
_entity_poly.entity_id
_entity_poly.type
_entity_poly.pdbx_seq_one_letter_code
_entity_poly.pdbx_strand_id
1 'polypeptide(L)'
;MTDKKKNLLLFFDRPTEPCFMPKDGSVFQLPSNYFPEKYKDSSNVLSSRFGEGATPIPLRNIALPNLSLPMQLPYHDQFSLFVPKHRKMAGNLIDVFMNMRDVDDLLSVCSYCQLRINPYMFNYCLSVALLHREDTKGLNFPSFAETFPDKFVDPKVFRKARETSSIEQPGDRIPLLIPQNYTAADSEPEQAVAYFREDIGINLHHWHWHLVYPFDSADRSIVDKDRRGELFYYMHQQIIARYSVERLCNNLARPRRYIDFRQPIEEGYFPKLDSQVASRAWPPRFAGSTIRDLDRPVDQIRSDVTELETWRDRFIEAINNMAIVLPNGRQMPLDEETGIDVLGNLMESSIISRNRTYYGDLHNMGHVFISYSHDPDHRNLEQFGVMGDSATAMRDPIFYRWHAYIDDLFQLYKGKLPPYGRDRLDFPGIRVSSVSLAGGPALRTQWEQSTVDLGRGLDFSPRGSVLARFTHLQHDEFEYVIEVNNSSGSGAMGTVRIFLAPVLDENGQQLSFDDQRRLMIELDKFTQALPAGNSTIRRKSLDSSVTIPYERTFRSQSNRPGDPGSAEAAEFDFCGCGWPHHMLIPKGTTQGYPMVLFCMITNWNDDRIAQDLVGTCNDAASYCGIRDRKYPDRRPMGFPFDRPTPAASLADFLTPNMAVSDVSVRFTDATRQRQRRSEKKSSKTKSSRSRSQSQKGSSQPKKNEDIQEYIGYVKKPPQEDKAEYDKLVGRIGLGFEKRTATSYGLRAPIIPESLAVVGRKYEKKGDEINKGLTIFV
;
A
#
# COMPACT_ATOMS: atom_id res chain seq x y z
N MET A 1 -2.84 27.16 23.70
CA MET A 1 -1.74 26.24 24.08
C MET A 1 -1.67 25.18 23.01
N THR A 2 -0.59 25.16 22.25
CA THR A 2 -0.33 24.13 21.22
C THR A 2 -0.28 22.77 21.92
N ASP A 3 -1.04 21.81 21.41
CA ASP A 3 -1.09 20.45 21.93
C ASP A 3 0.31 19.82 21.83
N LYS A 4 1.04 19.77 22.95
CA LYS A 4 2.48 19.47 23.00
C LYS A 4 2.85 18.14 22.31
N LYS A 5 1.95 17.16 22.31
CA LYS A 5 2.15 15.88 21.62
C LYS A 5 2.33 16.04 20.10
N LYS A 6 1.81 17.11 19.48
CA LYS A 6 2.00 17.39 18.05
C LYS A 6 3.46 17.66 17.69
N ASN A 7 4.28 18.11 18.64
CA ASN A 7 5.70 18.33 18.41
C ASN A 7 6.45 17.02 18.09
N LEU A 8 5.93 15.87 18.53
CA LEU A 8 6.48 14.56 18.17
C LEU A 8 6.40 14.27 16.67
N LEU A 9 5.42 14.87 15.96
CA LEU A 9 5.25 14.71 14.52
C LEU A 9 6.34 15.44 13.69
N LEU A 10 7.07 16.37 14.32
CA LEU A 10 8.19 17.06 13.68
C LEU A 10 9.40 16.15 13.49
N PHE A 11 9.50 15.04 14.24
CA PHE A 11 10.55 14.04 14.03
C PHE A 11 10.39 13.22 12.74
N PHE A 12 9.24 13.31 12.10
CA PHE A 12 8.94 12.73 10.79
C PHE A 12 9.21 13.72 9.65
N ASP A 13 9.64 14.94 9.94
CA ASP A 13 10.04 15.92 8.95
C ASP A 13 11.56 15.86 8.74
N ARG A 14 11.98 15.67 7.49
CA ARG A 14 13.39 15.64 7.08
C ARG A 14 14.23 14.68 7.95
N PRO A 15 14.06 13.36 7.78
CA PRO A 15 14.54 12.37 8.74
C PRO A 15 16.07 12.37 8.95
N THR A 16 16.87 12.75 7.94
CA THR A 16 18.33 12.83 8.09
C THR A 16 18.85 14.22 8.44
N GLU A 17 18.01 15.26 8.40
CA GLU A 17 18.36 16.57 8.93
C GLU A 17 18.34 16.54 10.46
N PRO A 18 19.44 16.94 11.15
CA PRO A 18 19.49 17.01 12.61
C PRO A 18 18.35 17.85 13.20
N CYS A 19 17.74 17.40 14.30
CA CYS A 19 16.59 18.07 14.91
C CYS A 19 16.87 19.47 15.50
N PHE A 20 18.13 19.91 15.58
CA PHE A 20 18.46 21.32 15.87
C PHE A 20 18.25 22.26 14.67
N MET A 21 18.01 21.71 13.47
CA MET A 21 17.58 22.49 12.30
C MET A 21 16.06 22.74 12.34
N PRO A 22 15.54 23.79 11.68
CA PRO A 22 14.11 24.09 11.70
C PRO A 22 13.30 22.96 11.06
N LYS A 23 12.29 22.47 11.78
CA LYS A 23 11.27 21.49 11.36
C LYS A 23 9.93 22.19 11.26
N ASP A 24 9.41 22.33 10.05
CA ASP A 24 8.14 23.05 9.77
C ASP A 24 8.03 24.42 10.49
N GLY A 25 9.09 25.23 10.40
CA GLY A 25 9.16 26.56 11.04
C GLY A 25 9.37 26.56 12.55
N SER A 26 9.53 25.39 13.18
CA SER A 26 9.82 25.23 14.61
C SER A 26 11.23 24.67 14.83
N VAL A 27 11.84 24.93 15.99
CA VAL A 27 13.20 24.46 16.31
C VAL A 27 13.26 23.90 17.73
N PHE A 28 13.91 22.75 17.90
CA PHE A 28 14.11 22.16 19.22
C PHE A 28 15.29 22.84 19.93
N GLN A 29 15.06 23.36 21.14
CA GLN A 29 16.11 23.94 21.97
C GLN A 29 16.87 22.81 22.68
N LEU A 30 17.91 22.31 22.03
CA LEU A 30 18.72 21.21 22.53
C LEU A 30 19.63 21.66 23.70
N PRO A 31 19.69 20.88 24.80
CA PRO A 31 20.78 20.97 25.76
C PRO A 31 22.14 20.73 25.08
N SER A 32 23.21 21.38 25.56
CA SER A 32 24.55 21.25 24.95
C SER A 32 25.07 19.81 24.92
N ASN A 33 24.74 19.01 25.93
CA ASN A 33 25.09 17.59 26.02
C ASN A 33 24.31 16.69 25.04
N TYR A 34 23.31 17.21 24.31
CA TYR A 34 22.55 16.45 23.33
C TYR A 34 23.17 16.51 21.94
N PHE A 35 24.02 17.52 21.67
CA PHE A 35 24.72 17.60 20.39
C PHE A 35 25.65 16.40 20.20
N PRO A 36 25.63 15.75 19.02
CA PRO A 36 26.65 14.78 18.65
C PRO A 36 28.05 15.39 18.70
N GLU A 37 29.07 14.58 18.93
CA GLU A 37 30.45 15.06 19.11
C GLU A 37 30.91 15.93 17.93
N LYS A 38 30.53 15.58 16.70
CA LYS A 38 30.83 16.34 15.47
C LYS A 38 30.26 17.77 15.41
N TYR A 39 29.28 18.12 16.27
CA TYR A 39 28.65 19.44 16.30
C TYR A 39 28.80 20.17 17.64
N LYS A 40 29.43 19.52 18.62
CA LYS A 40 29.48 19.99 20.01
C LYS A 40 30.22 21.32 20.14
N ASP A 41 31.37 21.47 19.46
CA ASP A 41 32.16 22.70 19.48
C ASP A 41 31.47 23.88 18.77
N SER A 42 30.51 23.59 17.89
CA SER A 42 29.76 24.58 17.12
C SER A 42 28.32 24.76 17.63
N SER A 43 27.95 24.19 18.79
CA SER A 43 26.55 24.15 19.25
C SER A 43 25.92 25.53 19.41
N ASN A 44 26.70 26.52 19.87
CA ASN A 44 26.23 27.90 20.06
C ASN A 44 25.96 28.59 18.72
N VAL A 45 26.86 28.39 17.74
CA VAL A 45 26.72 28.96 16.39
C VAL A 45 25.53 28.32 15.66
N LEU A 46 25.39 27.00 15.75
CA LEU A 46 24.30 26.26 15.11
C LEU A 46 22.94 26.64 15.73
N SER A 47 22.85 26.70 17.06
CA SER A 47 21.64 27.13 17.76
C SER A 47 21.23 28.55 17.38
N SER A 48 22.19 29.48 17.25
CA SER A 48 21.90 30.85 16.81
C SER A 48 21.43 30.89 15.36
N ARG A 49 22.15 30.20 14.46
CA ARG A 49 21.86 30.19 13.02
C ARG A 49 20.48 29.62 12.69
N PHE A 50 20.09 28.54 13.35
CA PHE A 50 18.83 27.85 13.08
C PHE A 50 17.70 28.28 14.02
N GLY A 51 18.01 29.01 15.08
CA GLY A 51 17.02 29.60 15.98
C GLY A 51 16.38 30.88 15.44
N GLU A 52 17.08 31.61 14.57
CA GLU A 52 16.59 32.87 14.02
C GLU A 52 15.34 32.67 13.15
N GLY A 53 14.23 33.31 13.52
CA GLY A 53 12.96 33.25 12.79
C GLY A 53 12.15 31.95 12.97
N ALA A 54 12.63 30.99 13.77
CA ALA A 54 11.92 29.75 14.06
C ALA A 54 11.20 29.79 15.42
N THR A 55 10.10 29.05 15.54
CA THR A 55 9.36 28.92 16.81
C THR A 55 10.10 27.96 17.75
N PRO A 56 10.59 28.40 18.92
CA PRO A 56 11.37 27.55 19.81
C PRO A 56 10.49 26.53 20.55
N ILE A 57 10.96 25.30 20.63
CA ILE A 57 10.37 24.21 21.41
C ILE A 57 11.34 23.86 22.55
N PRO A 58 11.04 24.25 23.80
CA PRO A 58 11.90 23.94 24.93
C PRO A 58 11.87 22.44 25.23
N LEU A 59 13.04 21.87 25.55
CA LEU A 59 13.18 20.48 25.95
C LEU A 59 13.50 20.36 27.43
N ARG A 60 12.87 19.39 28.09
CA ARG A 60 13.17 19.04 29.48
C ARG A 60 14.50 18.31 29.53
N ASN A 61 15.40 18.68 30.44
CA ASN A 61 16.59 17.89 30.68
C ASN A 61 16.21 16.60 31.43
N ILE A 62 16.62 15.44 30.91
CA ILE A 62 16.30 14.13 31.49
C ILE A 62 17.57 13.30 31.68
N ALA A 63 17.49 12.27 32.51
CA ALA A 63 18.52 11.24 32.54
C ALA A 63 18.53 10.49 31.20
N LEU A 64 19.71 10.41 30.56
CA LEU A 64 19.85 9.80 29.25
C LEU A 64 19.78 8.27 29.34
N PRO A 65 18.99 7.61 28.49
CA PRO A 65 18.91 6.15 28.46
C PRO A 65 20.21 5.54 27.91
N ASN A 66 20.45 4.27 28.24
CA ASN A 66 21.51 3.50 27.60
C ASN A 66 21.09 3.14 26.16
N LEU A 67 21.74 3.76 25.17
CA LEU A 67 21.50 3.50 23.75
C LEU A 67 22.57 2.61 23.10
N SER A 68 23.43 1.95 23.89
CA SER A 68 24.55 1.16 23.36
C SER A 68 24.14 0.06 22.39
N LEU A 69 22.96 -0.57 22.57
CA LEU A 69 22.43 -1.58 21.65
C LEU A 69 21.88 -0.98 20.35
N PRO A 70 20.91 -0.04 20.36
CA PRO A 70 20.37 0.53 19.12
C PRO A 70 21.40 1.37 18.36
N MET A 71 22.45 1.89 19.00
CA MET A 71 23.56 2.57 18.32
C MET A 71 24.52 1.62 17.57
N GLN A 72 24.34 0.30 17.66
CA GLN A 72 25.14 -0.66 16.88
C GLN A 72 24.75 -0.68 15.40
N LEU A 73 23.55 -0.21 15.05
CA LEU A 73 23.17 -0.01 13.65
C LEU A 73 23.76 1.32 13.16
N PRO A 74 24.63 1.32 12.15
CA PRO A 74 25.17 2.55 11.59
C PRO A 74 24.07 3.52 11.15
N TYR A 75 24.35 4.82 11.30
CA TYR A 75 23.38 5.87 10.96
C TYR A 75 22.99 5.86 9.47
N HIS A 76 23.91 5.42 8.61
CA HIS A 76 23.77 5.36 7.14
C HIS A 76 23.59 3.92 6.62
N ASP A 77 22.95 3.05 7.40
CA ASP A 77 22.60 1.69 6.96
C ASP A 77 21.09 1.55 6.73
N GLN A 78 20.70 0.48 6.04
CA GLN A 78 19.30 0.10 5.93
C GLN A 78 18.81 -0.58 7.22
N PHE A 79 17.51 -0.47 7.47
CA PHE A 79 16.84 -1.12 8.60
C PHE A 79 15.76 -2.07 8.09
N SER A 80 15.65 -3.22 8.73
CA SER A 80 14.66 -4.25 8.37
C SER A 80 14.32 -5.08 9.60
N LEU A 81 13.04 -5.36 9.81
CA LEU A 81 12.60 -6.30 10.85
C LEU A 81 12.87 -7.76 10.49
N PHE A 82 13.13 -8.10 9.23
CA PHE A 82 13.48 -9.49 8.89
C PHE A 82 14.84 -9.87 9.47
N VAL A 83 15.79 -8.92 9.52
CA VAL A 83 17.12 -9.10 10.11
C VAL A 83 17.01 -9.28 11.65
N PRO A 84 17.42 -10.44 12.22
CA PRO A 84 17.27 -10.71 13.66
C PRO A 84 17.92 -9.67 14.58
N LYS A 85 19.13 -9.20 14.24
CA LYS A 85 19.82 -8.17 15.02
C LYS A 85 19.04 -6.86 15.05
N HIS A 86 18.45 -6.47 13.93
CA HIS A 86 17.67 -5.24 13.80
C HIS A 86 16.41 -5.27 14.65
N ARG A 87 15.71 -6.42 14.71
CA ARG A 87 14.56 -6.61 15.62
C ARG A 87 14.91 -6.35 17.07
N LYS A 88 16.03 -6.91 17.55
CA LYS A 88 16.51 -6.72 18.93
C LYS A 88 16.81 -5.26 19.23
N MET A 89 17.46 -4.56 18.30
CA MET A 89 17.75 -3.13 18.42
C MET A 89 16.46 -2.30 18.44
N ALA A 90 15.50 -2.61 17.55
CA ALA A 90 14.21 -1.91 17.49
C ALA A 90 13.37 -2.14 18.75
N GLY A 91 13.28 -3.37 19.23
CA GLY A 91 12.56 -3.72 20.47
C GLY A 91 13.11 -2.96 21.68
N ASN A 92 14.44 -2.90 21.82
CA ASN A 92 15.07 -2.13 22.90
C ASN A 92 14.75 -0.62 22.83
N LEU A 93 14.76 -0.03 21.63
CA LEU A 93 14.43 1.38 21.48
C LEU A 93 12.93 1.67 21.70
N ILE A 94 12.05 0.76 21.28
CA ILE A 94 10.61 0.84 21.57
C ILE A 94 10.39 0.82 23.08
N ASP A 95 11.04 -0.09 23.83
CA ASP A 95 10.94 -0.13 25.28
C ASP A 95 11.37 1.19 25.94
N VAL A 96 12.45 1.81 25.46
CA VAL A 96 12.87 3.12 25.96
C VAL A 96 11.75 4.15 25.76
N PHE A 97 11.13 4.22 24.58
CA PHE A 97 10.06 5.17 24.31
C PHE A 97 8.76 4.87 25.06
N MET A 98 8.39 3.60 25.20
CA MET A 98 7.19 3.18 25.94
C MET A 98 7.32 3.47 27.44
N ASN A 99 8.53 3.38 28.01
CA ASN A 99 8.77 3.58 29.44
C ASN A 99 9.02 5.05 29.84
N MET A 100 8.96 6.01 28.91
CA MET A 100 9.00 7.44 29.27
C MET A 100 7.75 7.84 30.05
N ARG A 101 7.93 8.66 31.10
CA ARG A 101 6.86 8.98 32.06
C ARG A 101 5.72 9.80 31.45
N ASP A 102 6.06 10.73 30.57
CA ASP A 102 5.12 11.63 29.93
C ASP A 102 5.62 12.05 28.54
N VAL A 103 4.77 12.78 27.80
CA VAL A 103 5.06 13.32 26.46
C VAL A 103 6.27 14.26 26.44
N ASP A 104 6.53 15.02 27.50
CA ASP A 104 7.67 15.96 27.55
C ASP A 104 9.01 15.20 27.67
N ASP A 105 9.06 14.15 28.50
CA ASP A 105 10.20 13.24 28.61
C ASP A 105 10.40 12.48 27.29
N LEU A 106 9.31 12.03 26.66
CA LEU A 106 9.36 11.39 25.35
C LEU A 106 9.92 12.33 24.27
N LEU A 107 9.46 13.58 24.24
CA LEU A 107 9.97 14.59 23.30
C LEU A 107 11.47 14.82 23.48
N SER A 108 11.93 14.91 24.73
CA SER A 108 13.34 15.06 25.06
C SER A 108 14.18 13.87 24.62
N VAL A 109 13.79 12.64 24.98
CA VAL A 109 14.55 11.45 24.60
C VAL A 109 14.57 11.24 23.08
N CYS A 110 13.45 11.53 22.38
CA CYS A 110 13.37 11.43 20.94
C CYS A 110 14.33 12.40 20.24
N SER A 111 14.46 13.64 20.75
CA SER A 111 15.43 14.60 20.22
C SER A 111 16.89 14.10 20.36
N TYR A 112 17.21 13.45 21.48
CA TYR A 112 18.53 12.87 21.73
C TYR A 112 18.81 11.68 20.80
N CYS A 113 17.80 10.81 20.62
CA CYS A 113 17.87 9.62 19.77
C CYS A 113 17.95 9.97 18.28
N GLN A 114 17.18 10.95 17.78
CA GLN A 114 17.17 11.31 16.35
C GLN A 114 18.55 11.69 15.80
N LEU A 115 19.41 12.23 16.67
CA LEU A 115 20.76 12.67 16.33
C LEU A 115 21.81 11.54 16.32
N ARG A 116 21.43 10.31 16.73
CA ARG A 116 22.36 9.20 16.99
C ARG A 116 21.91 7.87 16.39
N ILE A 117 20.61 7.63 16.35
CA ILE A 117 20.01 6.38 15.90
C ILE A 117 19.75 6.44 14.39
N ASN A 118 19.95 5.31 13.71
CA ASN A 118 19.57 5.11 12.32
C ASN A 118 18.16 5.69 12.02
N PRO A 119 18.00 6.57 11.02
CA PRO A 119 16.74 7.27 10.75
C PRO A 119 15.54 6.36 10.47
N TYR A 120 15.74 5.24 9.74
CA TYR A 120 14.67 4.29 9.48
C TYR A 120 14.24 3.56 10.76
N MET A 121 15.19 3.08 11.56
CA MET A 121 14.89 2.42 12.84
C MET A 121 14.23 3.38 13.82
N PHE A 122 14.73 4.62 13.94
CA PHE A 122 14.15 5.64 14.80
C PHE A 122 12.70 5.95 14.40
N ASN A 123 12.43 6.14 13.10
CA ASN A 123 11.08 6.37 12.61
C ASN A 123 10.14 5.22 12.92
N TYR A 124 10.58 3.97 12.69
CA TYR A 124 9.80 2.78 13.01
C TYR A 124 9.48 2.69 14.51
N CYS A 125 10.51 2.78 15.37
CA CYS A 125 10.34 2.67 16.82
C CYS A 125 9.46 3.79 17.39
N LEU A 126 9.63 5.02 16.90
CA LEU A 126 8.77 6.14 17.29
C LEU A 126 7.33 5.90 16.85
N SER A 127 7.10 5.44 15.61
CA SER A 127 5.77 5.13 15.11
C SER A 127 5.06 4.08 15.96
N VAL A 128 5.74 2.99 16.31
CA VAL A 128 5.21 1.96 17.22
C VAL A 128 4.88 2.56 18.58
N ALA A 129 5.79 3.33 19.19
CA ALA A 129 5.56 3.91 20.51
C ALA A 129 4.35 4.85 20.53
N LEU A 130 4.25 5.74 19.53
CA LEU A 130 3.13 6.69 19.43
C LEU A 130 1.78 6.00 19.16
N LEU A 131 1.77 4.82 18.53
CA LEU A 131 0.57 4.03 18.30
C LEU A 131 0.05 3.35 19.58
N HIS A 132 0.93 3.01 20.52
CA HIS A 132 0.60 2.19 21.69
C HIS A 132 0.54 2.97 23.01
N ARG A 133 1.20 4.13 23.12
CA ARG A 133 1.12 4.96 24.33
C ARG A 133 -0.25 5.64 24.46
N GLU A 134 -0.83 5.57 25.65
CA GLU A 134 -2.13 6.19 25.94
C GLU A 134 -2.09 7.73 25.85
N ASP A 135 -0.99 8.35 26.25
CA ASP A 135 -0.82 9.82 26.22
C ASP A 135 -0.54 10.40 24.83
N THR A 136 -0.37 9.54 23.81
CA THR A 136 -0.16 9.94 22.41
C THR A 136 -1.32 9.57 21.49
N LYS A 137 -2.43 9.04 22.03
CA LYS A 137 -3.65 8.81 21.23
C LYS A 137 -4.12 10.14 20.63
N GLY A 138 -4.57 10.10 19.38
CA GLY A 138 -5.11 11.25 18.63
C GLY A 138 -4.06 11.95 17.78
N LEU A 139 -2.88 11.34 17.63
CA LEU A 139 -1.83 11.81 16.72
C LEU A 139 -1.99 11.20 15.34
N ASN A 140 -1.82 12.05 14.32
CA ASN A 140 -1.86 11.64 12.91
C ASN A 140 -0.44 11.56 12.40
N PHE A 141 -0.03 10.35 12.04
CA PHE A 141 1.26 10.13 11.42
C PHE A 141 1.28 10.74 10.02
N PRO A 142 2.33 11.49 9.66
CA PRO A 142 2.62 11.75 8.27
C PRO A 142 2.73 10.44 7.50
N SER A 143 2.29 10.43 6.24
CA SER A 143 2.42 9.23 5.42
C SER A 143 3.89 8.82 5.32
N PHE A 144 4.16 7.52 5.43
CA PHE A 144 5.51 6.99 5.31
C PHE A 144 6.11 7.30 3.93
N ALA A 145 5.27 7.40 2.89
CA ALA A 145 5.69 7.82 1.55
C ALA A 145 6.08 9.30 1.44
N GLU A 146 5.65 10.17 2.37
CA GLU A 146 6.13 11.56 2.46
C GLU A 146 7.41 11.66 3.30
N THR A 147 7.60 10.74 4.25
CA THR A 147 8.77 10.74 5.15
C THR A 147 10.00 10.11 4.48
N PHE A 148 9.83 8.95 3.83
CA PHE A 148 10.86 8.26 3.07
C PHE A 148 10.37 7.95 1.65
N PRO A 149 10.16 8.99 0.82
CA PRO A 149 9.67 8.82 -0.55
C PRO A 149 10.59 7.94 -1.40
N ASP A 150 11.87 7.82 -1.04
CA ASP A 150 12.87 7.00 -1.72
C ASP A 150 12.57 5.50 -1.74
N LYS A 151 11.69 5.01 -0.86
CA LYS A 151 11.20 3.64 -0.91
C LYS A 151 10.07 3.42 -1.93
N PHE A 152 9.51 4.50 -2.49
CA PHE A 152 8.30 4.44 -3.31
C PHE A 152 8.48 5.01 -4.72
N VAL A 153 9.49 5.85 -4.94
CA VAL A 153 9.62 6.65 -6.17
C VAL A 153 10.97 6.43 -6.83
N ASP A 154 10.99 6.41 -8.17
CA ASP A 154 12.22 6.35 -8.99
C ASP A 154 13.21 7.46 -8.59
N PRO A 155 14.50 7.13 -8.31
CA PRO A 155 15.48 8.08 -7.86
C PRO A 155 15.79 9.21 -8.85
N LYS A 156 15.49 9.03 -10.14
CA LYS A 156 15.57 10.12 -11.13
C LYS A 156 14.65 11.29 -10.76
N VAL A 157 13.57 11.04 -10.03
CA VAL A 157 12.63 12.07 -9.56
C VAL A 157 13.28 12.92 -8.47
N PHE A 158 14.09 12.36 -7.57
CA PHE A 158 14.76 13.15 -6.52
C PHE A 158 15.80 14.12 -7.08
N ARG A 159 16.51 13.75 -8.15
CA ARG A 159 17.41 14.68 -8.84
C ARG A 159 16.65 15.90 -9.35
N LYS A 160 15.52 15.68 -10.04
CA LYS A 160 14.65 16.75 -10.54
C LYS A 160 14.00 17.53 -9.40
N ALA A 161 13.61 16.86 -8.32
CA ALA A 161 13.04 17.49 -7.13
C ALA A 161 14.02 18.47 -6.48
N ARG A 162 15.29 18.09 -6.35
CA ARG A 162 16.34 18.99 -5.86
C ARG A 162 16.52 20.19 -6.77
N GLU A 163 16.58 19.97 -8.08
CA GLU A 163 16.69 21.03 -9.10
C GLU A 163 15.52 22.02 -9.01
N THR A 164 14.28 21.53 -9.11
CA THR A 164 13.05 22.33 -8.99
C THR A 164 12.98 23.07 -7.65
N SER A 165 13.32 22.41 -6.53
CA SER A 165 13.30 23.06 -5.21
C SER A 165 14.30 24.21 -5.06
N SER A 166 15.41 24.15 -5.79
CA SER A 166 16.49 25.13 -5.72
C SER A 166 16.32 26.30 -6.69
N ILE A 167 15.68 26.06 -7.83
CA ILE A 167 15.52 27.05 -8.91
C ILE A 167 14.17 27.78 -8.80
N GLU A 168 13.09 27.04 -8.54
CA GLU A 168 11.72 27.55 -8.62
C GLU A 168 11.15 27.91 -7.24
N GLN A 169 10.41 29.01 -7.18
CA GLN A 169 9.76 29.48 -5.96
C GLN A 169 8.62 28.53 -5.53
N PRO A 170 8.37 28.38 -4.22
CA PRO A 170 7.20 27.64 -3.74
C PRO A 170 5.90 28.24 -4.31
N GLY A 171 5.15 27.45 -5.09
CA GLY A 171 3.90 27.87 -5.75
C GLY A 171 3.93 27.76 -7.27
N ASP A 172 5.10 28.01 -7.88
CA ASP A 172 5.29 27.91 -9.35
C ASP A 172 5.72 26.52 -9.80
N ARG A 173 6.03 25.63 -8.84
CA ARG A 173 6.59 24.30 -9.08
C ARG A 173 5.62 23.39 -9.81
N ILE A 174 6.05 22.89 -10.97
CA ILE A 174 5.30 21.92 -11.76
C ILE A 174 5.47 20.51 -11.16
N PRO A 175 4.38 19.72 -10.99
CA PRO A 175 4.50 18.36 -10.47
C PRO A 175 5.36 17.46 -11.36
N LEU A 176 6.33 16.79 -10.74
CA LEU A 176 7.29 15.91 -11.41
C LEU A 176 6.62 14.60 -11.80
N LEU A 177 6.60 14.27 -13.10
CA LEU A 177 5.98 13.05 -13.58
C LEU A 177 6.83 11.82 -13.22
N ILE A 178 6.20 10.85 -12.56
CA ILE A 178 6.72 9.50 -12.34
C ILE A 178 6.23 8.61 -13.49
N PRO A 179 7.14 8.05 -14.31
CA PRO A 179 6.75 7.12 -15.37
C PRO A 179 6.14 5.84 -14.79
N GLN A 180 5.13 5.27 -15.46
CA GLN A 180 4.53 3.99 -15.06
C GLN A 180 5.51 2.82 -15.26
N ASN A 181 6.14 2.78 -16.44
CA ASN A 181 7.13 1.76 -16.77
C ASN A 181 8.54 2.32 -16.49
N TYR A 182 9.15 1.93 -15.38
CA TYR A 182 10.50 2.34 -15.00
C TYR A 182 11.40 1.19 -14.53
N THR A 183 10.83 0.11 -14.01
CA THR A 183 11.59 -1.05 -13.51
C THR A 183 11.99 -2.02 -14.62
N ALA A 184 11.09 -2.29 -15.57
CA ALA A 184 11.35 -3.07 -16.78
C ALA A 184 10.60 -2.50 -18.01
N ALA A 185 10.94 -3.01 -19.19
CA ALA A 185 10.23 -2.74 -20.44
C ALA A 185 9.08 -3.76 -20.64
N ASP A 186 8.16 -3.48 -21.55
CA ASP A 186 7.00 -4.36 -21.83
C ASP A 186 7.40 -5.74 -22.40
N SER A 187 8.66 -5.92 -22.82
CA SER A 187 9.21 -7.22 -23.20
C SER A 187 9.39 -8.18 -22.01
N GLU A 188 9.40 -7.65 -20.79
CA GLU A 188 9.38 -8.45 -19.54
C GLU A 188 7.92 -8.73 -19.17
N PRO A 189 7.41 -9.97 -19.27
CA PRO A 189 6.00 -10.27 -19.03
C PRO A 189 5.49 -9.83 -17.65
N GLU A 190 6.34 -9.93 -16.63
CA GLU A 190 5.99 -9.52 -15.26
C GLU A 190 5.75 -8.00 -15.14
N GLN A 191 6.21 -7.19 -16.10
CA GLN A 191 5.92 -5.76 -16.18
C GLN A 191 4.42 -5.47 -16.33
N ALA A 192 3.65 -6.38 -16.93
CA ALA A 192 2.22 -6.18 -17.19
C ALA A 192 1.41 -5.96 -15.90
N VAL A 193 1.88 -6.48 -14.76
CA VAL A 193 1.27 -6.31 -13.42
C VAL A 193 2.07 -5.39 -12.50
N ALA A 194 3.02 -4.60 -13.04
CA ALA A 194 3.78 -3.62 -12.25
C ALA A 194 2.89 -2.57 -11.59
N TYR A 195 1.76 -2.19 -12.22
CA TYR A 195 0.78 -1.26 -11.63
C TYR A 195 0.17 -1.76 -10.31
N PHE A 196 0.20 -3.06 -10.05
CA PHE A 196 -0.22 -3.65 -8.77
C PHE A 196 0.98 -3.76 -7.82
N ARG A 197 2.10 -4.33 -8.30
CA ARG A 197 3.30 -4.58 -7.48
C ARG A 197 3.91 -3.29 -6.93
N GLU A 198 3.91 -2.24 -7.76
CA GLU A 198 4.61 -0.98 -7.50
C GLU A 198 3.66 0.16 -7.12
N ASP A 199 2.37 -0.13 -6.93
CA ASP A 199 1.42 0.84 -6.39
C ASP A 199 1.86 1.30 -4.99
N ILE A 200 1.92 2.61 -4.81
CA ILE A 200 2.37 3.22 -3.56
C ILE A 200 1.38 2.88 -2.43
N GLY A 201 0.08 2.85 -2.71
CA GLY A 201 -0.94 2.54 -1.71
C GLY A 201 -0.90 1.10 -1.22
N ILE A 202 -0.68 0.13 -2.11
CA ILE A 202 -0.53 -1.29 -1.77
C ILE A 202 0.70 -1.50 -0.89
N ASN A 203 1.85 -0.93 -1.27
CA ASN A 203 3.08 -1.03 -0.48
C ASN A 203 2.96 -0.32 0.88
N LEU A 204 2.26 0.83 0.93
CA LEU A 204 1.92 1.49 2.19
C LEU A 204 1.02 0.62 3.07
N HIS A 205 -0.01 -0.01 2.52
CA HIS A 205 -0.88 -0.92 3.27
C HIS A 205 -0.06 -2.04 3.94
N HIS A 206 0.81 -2.71 3.18
CA HIS A 206 1.64 -3.79 3.67
C HIS A 206 2.60 -3.33 4.78
N TRP A 207 3.25 -2.17 4.61
CA TRP A 207 4.07 -1.58 5.67
C TRP A 207 3.27 -1.26 6.93
N HIS A 208 2.12 -0.59 6.80
CA HIS A 208 1.28 -0.25 7.95
C HIS A 208 0.71 -1.48 8.66
N TRP A 209 0.36 -2.54 7.91
CA TRP A 209 -0.10 -3.79 8.51
C TRP A 209 0.96 -4.40 9.40
N HIS A 210 2.21 -4.49 8.92
CA HIS A 210 3.33 -4.99 9.72
C HIS A 210 3.76 -4.03 10.86
N LEU A 211 3.48 -2.72 10.73
CA LEU A 211 3.66 -1.77 11.82
C LEU A 211 2.64 -1.97 12.94
N VAL A 212 1.37 -2.23 12.59
CA VAL A 212 0.28 -2.47 13.55
C VAL A 212 0.39 -3.86 14.18
N TYR A 213 0.78 -4.87 13.40
CA TYR A 213 0.92 -6.27 13.81
C TYR A 213 2.38 -6.74 13.73
N PRO A 214 3.30 -6.13 14.49
CA PRO A 214 4.70 -6.54 14.46
C PRO A 214 4.86 -7.95 14.99
N PHE A 215 5.83 -8.69 14.46
CA PHE A 215 6.10 -10.06 14.86
C PHE A 215 7.10 -10.18 16.02
N ASP A 216 7.82 -9.11 16.33
CA ASP A 216 8.75 -9.05 17.45
C ASP A 216 8.70 -7.67 18.11
N SER A 217 8.73 -7.65 19.43
CA SER A 217 8.81 -6.45 20.27
C SER A 217 9.24 -6.88 21.66
N ALA A 218 9.83 -5.98 22.43
CA ALA A 218 10.33 -6.34 23.75
C ALA A 218 9.20 -6.46 24.80
N ASP A 219 8.13 -5.65 24.69
CA ASP A 219 6.85 -5.99 25.30
C ASP A 219 6.00 -6.89 24.38
N ARG A 220 5.70 -8.10 24.86
CA ARG A 220 4.85 -9.07 24.17
C ARG A 220 3.43 -8.54 23.93
N SER A 221 2.91 -7.64 24.76
CA SER A 221 1.56 -7.07 24.60
C SER A 221 1.40 -6.28 23.31
N ILE A 222 2.50 -5.71 22.79
CA ILE A 222 2.53 -5.01 21.49
C ILE A 222 2.34 -6.01 20.35
N VAL A 223 2.80 -7.26 20.50
CA VAL A 223 2.66 -8.31 19.48
C VAL A 223 1.35 -9.08 19.65
N ASP A 224 0.93 -9.33 20.90
CA ASP A 224 -0.21 -10.17 21.29
C ASP A 224 -1.56 -9.49 21.05
N LYS A 225 -1.84 -9.19 19.78
CA LYS A 225 -3.12 -8.66 19.30
C LYS A 225 -4.07 -9.78 18.90
N ASP A 226 -5.37 -9.53 19.04
CA ASP A 226 -6.42 -10.50 18.79
C ASP A 226 -6.31 -11.14 17.39
N ARG A 227 -6.20 -12.48 17.36
CA ARG A 227 -6.18 -13.32 16.14
C ARG A 227 -5.16 -12.87 15.09
N ARG A 228 -4.03 -12.29 15.50
CA ARG A 228 -3.06 -11.71 14.56
C ARG A 228 -2.34 -12.73 13.68
N GLY A 229 -2.24 -13.98 14.12
CA GLY A 229 -1.71 -15.08 13.31
C GLY A 229 -2.70 -15.50 12.21
N GLU A 230 -3.99 -15.52 12.52
CA GLU A 230 -5.03 -15.75 11.51
C GLU A 230 -5.10 -14.58 10.53
N LEU A 231 -4.99 -13.35 11.02
CA LEU A 231 -4.96 -12.15 10.18
C LEU A 231 -3.72 -12.10 9.29
N PHE A 232 -2.56 -12.59 9.76
CA PHE A 232 -1.36 -12.76 8.94
C PHE A 232 -1.65 -13.67 7.75
N TYR A 233 -2.25 -14.85 7.99
CA TYR A 233 -2.68 -15.73 6.91
C TYR A 233 -3.65 -15.03 5.96
N TYR A 234 -4.73 -14.46 6.50
CA TYR A 234 -5.84 -14.00 5.68
C TYR A 234 -5.49 -12.78 4.81
N MET A 235 -4.76 -11.81 5.38
CA MET A 235 -4.33 -10.62 4.64
C MET A 235 -3.45 -11.02 3.45
N HIS A 236 -2.47 -11.92 3.66
CA HIS A 236 -1.60 -12.39 2.58
C HIS A 236 -2.31 -13.32 1.59
N GLN A 237 -3.25 -14.17 2.05
CA GLN A 237 -4.09 -14.97 1.16
C GLN A 237 -4.90 -14.08 0.21
N GLN A 238 -5.47 -12.98 0.72
CA GLN A 238 -6.21 -12.01 -0.09
C GLN A 238 -5.30 -11.24 -1.05
N ILE A 239 -4.05 -10.91 -0.67
CA ILE A 239 -3.06 -10.36 -1.58
C ILE A 239 -2.79 -11.31 -2.74
N ILE A 240 -2.57 -12.61 -2.46
CA ILE A 240 -2.32 -13.62 -3.50
C ILE A 240 -3.54 -13.81 -4.40
N ALA A 241 -4.75 -13.83 -3.84
CA ALA A 241 -5.98 -13.91 -4.61
C ALA A 241 -6.12 -12.71 -5.56
N ARG A 242 -5.98 -11.48 -5.04
CA ARG A 242 -6.03 -10.24 -5.84
C ARG A 242 -4.97 -10.23 -6.93
N TYR A 243 -3.71 -10.53 -6.58
CA TYR A 243 -2.61 -10.58 -7.54
C TYR A 243 -2.83 -11.65 -8.62
N SER A 244 -3.36 -12.81 -8.26
CA SER A 244 -3.70 -13.88 -9.21
C SER A 244 -4.76 -13.41 -10.21
N VAL A 245 -5.80 -12.71 -9.76
CA VAL A 245 -6.82 -12.15 -10.65
C VAL A 245 -6.23 -11.07 -11.56
N GLU A 246 -5.34 -10.22 -11.06
CA GLU A 246 -4.65 -9.23 -11.89
C GLU A 246 -3.77 -9.90 -12.96
N ARG A 247 -3.09 -11.00 -12.64
CA ARG A 247 -2.34 -11.80 -13.63
C ARG A 247 -3.24 -12.33 -14.72
N LEU A 248 -4.38 -12.93 -14.37
CA LEU A 248 -5.36 -13.43 -15.33
C LEU A 248 -5.91 -12.31 -16.22
N CYS A 249 -6.16 -11.11 -15.68
CA CYS A 249 -6.58 -9.94 -16.46
C CYS A 249 -5.52 -9.46 -17.47
N ASN A 250 -4.25 -9.85 -17.31
CA ASN A 250 -3.15 -9.47 -18.19
C ASN A 250 -2.54 -10.69 -18.93
N ASN A 251 -3.31 -11.77 -19.11
CA ASN A 251 -2.90 -13.00 -19.80
C ASN A 251 -1.64 -13.67 -19.20
N LEU A 252 -1.47 -13.56 -17.89
CA LEU A 252 -0.43 -14.26 -17.14
C LEU A 252 -1.06 -15.38 -16.31
N ALA A 253 -0.34 -16.50 -16.20
CA ALA A 253 -0.77 -17.60 -15.35
C ALA A 253 -0.73 -17.24 -13.86
N ARG A 254 -1.52 -17.89 -12.98
CA ARG A 254 -1.36 -17.77 -11.50
C ARG A 254 0.11 -17.87 -11.06
N PRO A 255 0.50 -17.21 -9.95
CA PRO A 255 1.88 -17.20 -9.50
C PRO A 255 2.36 -18.62 -9.19
N ARG A 256 3.46 -19.04 -9.82
CA ARG A 256 4.08 -20.34 -9.53
C ARG A 256 4.68 -20.32 -8.13
N ARG A 257 4.27 -21.25 -7.27
CA ARG A 257 4.83 -21.39 -5.90
C ARG A 257 6.35 -21.60 -5.94
N TYR A 258 7.09 -21.03 -4.98
CA TYR A 258 8.51 -21.28 -4.80
C TYR A 258 8.73 -22.39 -3.75
N ILE A 259 8.58 -23.65 -4.17
CA ILE A 259 8.54 -24.84 -3.29
C ILE A 259 9.88 -25.56 -3.14
N ASP A 260 10.72 -25.49 -4.16
CA ASP A 260 12.07 -26.07 -4.17
C ASP A 260 13.06 -24.92 -4.02
N PHE A 261 13.58 -24.79 -2.80
CA PHE A 261 14.43 -23.68 -2.40
C PHE A 261 15.81 -23.71 -3.07
N ARG A 262 16.15 -24.79 -3.78
CA ARG A 262 17.44 -24.93 -4.48
C ARG A 262 17.34 -24.61 -5.97
N GLN A 263 16.14 -24.43 -6.50
CA GLN A 263 15.95 -24.06 -7.91
C GLN A 263 16.32 -22.60 -8.16
N PRO A 264 16.83 -22.28 -9.37
CA PRO A 264 16.96 -20.90 -9.83
C PRO A 264 15.62 -20.15 -9.77
N ILE A 265 15.67 -18.91 -9.29
CA ILE A 265 14.55 -17.97 -9.37
C ILE A 265 14.58 -17.36 -10.77
N GLU A 266 13.72 -17.84 -11.66
CA GLU A 266 13.62 -17.38 -13.05
C GLU A 266 13.38 -15.86 -13.14
N GLU A 267 12.52 -15.32 -12.29
CA GLU A 267 12.13 -13.91 -12.34
C GLU A 267 13.24 -13.02 -11.75
N GLY A 268 13.92 -12.26 -12.62
CA GLY A 268 14.77 -11.15 -12.21
C GLY A 268 13.94 -9.93 -11.79
N TYR A 269 14.49 -9.08 -10.93
CA TYR A 269 13.87 -7.80 -10.59
C TYR A 269 14.91 -6.72 -10.30
N PHE A 270 14.75 -5.57 -10.96
CA PHE A 270 15.63 -4.42 -10.83
C PHE A 270 14.82 -3.23 -10.29
N PRO A 271 14.83 -2.98 -8.97
CA PRO A 271 13.86 -2.13 -8.31
C PRO A 271 13.94 -0.66 -8.72
N LYS A 272 15.11 -0.20 -9.20
CA LYS A 272 15.39 1.22 -9.48
C LYS A 272 15.00 2.09 -8.28
N LEU A 273 15.42 1.71 -7.07
CA LEU A 273 15.27 2.51 -5.86
C LEU A 273 16.66 2.86 -5.32
N ASP A 274 16.78 4.03 -4.70
CA ASP A 274 18.03 4.52 -4.10
C ASP A 274 17.74 5.11 -2.73
N SER A 275 18.40 4.62 -1.68
CA SER A 275 18.17 5.08 -0.32
C SER A 275 18.89 6.39 -0.06
N GLN A 276 18.15 7.42 0.37
CA GLN A 276 18.76 8.68 0.80
C GLN A 276 19.52 8.54 2.12
N VAL A 277 19.07 7.67 3.01
CA VAL A 277 19.70 7.42 4.33
C VAL A 277 21.01 6.66 4.16
N ALA A 278 20.98 5.56 3.41
CA ALA A 278 22.13 4.70 3.20
C ALA A 278 23.06 5.18 2.08
N SER A 279 22.58 6.12 1.25
CA SER A 279 23.26 6.61 0.05
C SER A 279 23.69 5.47 -0.88
N ARG A 280 22.85 4.42 -0.98
CA ARG A 280 23.08 3.24 -1.82
C ARG A 280 21.81 2.81 -2.52
N ALA A 281 21.99 2.33 -3.74
CA ALA A 281 20.94 1.72 -4.53
C ALA A 281 20.50 0.38 -3.89
N TRP A 282 19.22 0.07 -3.99
CA TRP A 282 18.72 -1.24 -3.60
C TRP A 282 19.24 -2.31 -4.57
N PRO A 283 19.94 -3.35 -4.09
CA PRO A 283 20.49 -4.37 -4.98
C PRO A 283 19.41 -5.07 -5.80
N PRO A 284 19.61 -5.25 -7.12
CA PRO A 284 18.71 -6.03 -7.96
C PRO A 284 18.90 -7.54 -7.70
N ARG A 285 17.92 -8.34 -8.10
CA ARG A 285 18.10 -9.79 -8.27
C ARG A 285 18.13 -10.11 -9.77
N PHE A 286 19.22 -10.69 -10.24
CA PHE A 286 19.31 -11.15 -11.62
C PHE A 286 18.45 -12.40 -11.86
N ALA A 287 17.98 -12.57 -13.09
CA ALA A 287 17.25 -13.77 -13.50
C ALA A 287 18.12 -15.02 -13.33
N GLY A 288 17.54 -16.09 -12.81
CA GLY A 288 18.24 -17.35 -12.54
C GLY A 288 19.08 -17.35 -11.26
N SER A 289 19.01 -16.31 -10.42
CA SER A 289 19.66 -16.32 -9.10
C SER A 289 19.11 -17.45 -8.22
N THR A 290 19.99 -18.14 -7.50
CA THR A 290 19.62 -19.13 -6.48
C THR A 290 19.83 -18.54 -5.10
N ILE A 291 18.98 -18.88 -4.13
CA ILE A 291 19.32 -18.62 -2.73
C ILE A 291 20.51 -19.50 -2.31
N ARG A 292 21.25 -19.06 -1.29
CA ARG A 292 22.46 -19.71 -0.79
C ARG A 292 22.47 -19.63 0.73
N ASP A 293 23.25 -20.51 1.35
CA ASP A 293 23.47 -20.48 2.80
C ASP A 293 23.99 -19.11 3.23
N LEU A 294 23.45 -18.60 4.33
CA LEU A 294 23.74 -17.26 4.82
C LEU A 294 24.76 -17.33 5.96
N ASP A 295 25.84 -16.57 5.83
CA ASP A 295 26.82 -16.35 6.90
C ASP A 295 27.21 -14.88 6.97
N ARG A 296 26.36 -14.08 7.63
CA ARG A 296 26.52 -12.63 7.76
C ARG A 296 26.68 -12.26 9.23
N PRO A 297 27.91 -12.33 9.80
CA PRO A 297 28.15 -11.99 11.20
C PRO A 297 27.72 -10.57 11.59
N VAL A 298 27.84 -9.61 10.66
CA VAL A 298 27.42 -8.21 10.88
C VAL A 298 25.93 -8.09 11.20
N ASP A 299 25.11 -8.94 10.57
CA ASP A 299 23.66 -9.02 10.72
C ASP A 299 23.23 -10.05 11.78
N GLN A 300 24.20 -10.77 12.36
CA GLN A 300 24.00 -11.93 13.24
C GLN A 300 23.12 -13.01 12.61
N ILE A 301 23.35 -13.28 11.33
CA ILE A 301 22.64 -14.31 10.57
C ILE A 301 23.63 -15.41 10.24
N ARG A 302 23.32 -16.64 10.66
CA ARG A 302 23.96 -17.86 10.19
C ARG A 302 22.88 -18.93 10.05
N SER A 303 22.52 -19.28 8.82
CA SER A 303 21.40 -20.18 8.53
C SER A 303 21.61 -20.81 7.16
N ASP A 304 21.40 -22.13 7.08
CA ASP A 304 21.55 -22.89 5.86
C ASP A 304 20.20 -23.09 5.18
N VAL A 305 20.18 -23.25 3.85
CA VAL A 305 18.94 -23.54 3.10
C VAL A 305 18.25 -24.81 3.61
N THR A 306 19.03 -25.78 4.11
CA THR A 306 18.55 -27.01 4.74
C THR A 306 17.71 -26.74 6.00
N GLU A 307 17.93 -25.62 6.71
CA GLU A 307 17.08 -25.24 7.85
C GLU A 307 15.66 -24.89 7.40
N LEU A 308 15.51 -24.17 6.28
CA LEU A 308 14.19 -23.90 5.69
C LEU A 308 13.46 -25.19 5.31
N GLU A 309 14.19 -26.14 4.71
CA GLU A 309 13.66 -27.47 4.34
C GLU A 309 13.21 -28.23 5.60
N THR A 310 14.00 -28.19 6.67
CA THR A 310 13.67 -28.81 7.96
C THR A 310 12.42 -28.19 8.60
N TRP A 311 12.31 -26.86 8.60
CA TRP A 311 11.13 -26.18 9.14
C TRP A 311 9.88 -26.50 8.32
N ARG A 312 9.97 -26.49 6.98
CA ARG A 312 8.87 -26.94 6.11
C ARG A 312 8.39 -28.33 6.50
N ASP A 313 9.31 -29.29 6.62
CA ASP A 313 8.94 -30.68 6.87
C ASP A 313 8.24 -30.82 8.23
N ARG A 314 8.68 -30.07 9.25
CA ARG A 314 8.02 -29.98 10.56
C ARG A 314 6.62 -29.36 10.47
N PHE A 315 6.40 -28.35 9.62
CA PHE A 315 5.05 -27.79 9.40
C PHE A 315 4.13 -28.81 8.74
N ILE A 316 4.61 -29.48 7.69
CA ILE A 316 3.85 -30.53 7.00
C ILE A 316 3.49 -31.66 7.96
N GLU A 317 4.43 -32.10 8.80
CA GLU A 317 4.17 -33.12 9.84
C GLU A 317 3.12 -32.65 10.86
N ALA A 318 3.26 -31.43 11.40
CA ALA A 318 2.34 -30.90 12.39
C ALA A 318 0.90 -30.75 11.84
N ILE A 319 0.77 -30.29 10.59
CA ILE A 319 -0.51 -30.19 9.90
C ILE A 319 -1.08 -31.58 9.61
N ASN A 320 -0.24 -32.52 9.18
CA ASN A 320 -0.66 -33.90 8.94
C ASN A 320 -1.24 -34.56 10.19
N ASN A 321 -0.59 -34.35 11.33
CA ASN A 321 -1.00 -34.86 12.62
C ASN A 321 -2.08 -34.01 13.32
N MET A 322 -2.45 -32.85 12.75
CA MET A 322 -3.34 -31.86 13.36
C MET A 322 -2.92 -31.49 14.79
N ALA A 323 -1.62 -31.45 15.05
CA ALA A 323 -1.05 -31.14 16.35
C ALA A 323 0.38 -30.61 16.24
N ILE A 324 0.72 -29.65 17.10
CA ILE A 324 2.07 -29.10 17.22
C ILE A 324 2.81 -29.66 18.42
N VAL A 325 4.14 -29.71 18.36
CA VAL A 325 5.00 -30.11 19.47
C VAL A 325 5.37 -28.88 20.29
N LEU A 326 5.09 -28.91 21.59
CA LEU A 326 5.47 -27.87 22.56
C LEU A 326 6.90 -28.09 23.08
N PRO A 327 7.55 -27.07 23.69
CA PRO A 327 8.93 -27.20 24.18
C PRO A 327 9.14 -28.31 25.22
N ASN A 328 8.08 -28.71 25.94
CA ASN A 328 8.11 -29.80 26.91
C ASN A 328 7.88 -31.20 26.29
N GLY A 329 7.84 -31.30 24.97
CA GLY A 329 7.60 -32.55 24.23
C GLY A 329 6.14 -32.99 24.16
N ARG A 330 5.20 -32.28 24.81
CA ARG A 330 3.76 -32.57 24.68
C ARG A 330 3.23 -32.06 23.35
N GLN A 331 2.13 -32.65 22.89
CA GLN A 331 1.41 -32.18 21.71
C GLN A 331 0.26 -31.25 22.09
N MET A 332 0.04 -30.21 21.29
CA MET A 332 -1.13 -29.32 21.35
C MET A 332 -1.90 -29.46 20.04
N PRO A 333 -3.22 -29.75 20.07
CA PRO A 333 -4.01 -29.90 18.86
C PRO A 333 -4.10 -28.57 18.09
N LEU A 334 -4.18 -28.67 16.77
CA LEU A 334 -4.57 -27.58 15.87
C LEU A 334 -6.08 -27.67 15.66
N ASP A 335 -6.84 -27.06 16.56
CA ASP A 335 -8.31 -27.12 16.56
C ASP A 335 -8.95 -26.13 15.58
N GLU A 336 -10.24 -26.33 15.32
CA GLU A 336 -11.01 -25.57 14.35
C GLU A 336 -11.08 -24.05 14.62
N GLU A 337 -11.03 -23.62 15.90
CA GLU A 337 -11.23 -22.23 16.32
C GLU A 337 -9.91 -21.44 16.35
N THR A 338 -8.84 -22.04 16.88
CA THR A 338 -7.56 -21.35 17.12
C THR A 338 -6.40 -21.88 16.28
N GLY A 339 -6.56 -23.03 15.62
CA GLY A 339 -5.46 -23.71 14.93
C GLY A 339 -4.80 -22.86 13.83
N ILE A 340 -5.58 -22.08 13.07
CA ILE A 340 -5.03 -21.19 12.04
C ILE A 340 -4.24 -20.03 12.65
N ASP A 341 -4.69 -19.50 13.79
CA ASP A 341 -4.00 -18.41 14.49
C ASP A 341 -2.68 -18.88 15.10
N VAL A 342 -2.68 -20.08 15.68
CA VAL A 342 -1.48 -20.74 16.16
C VAL A 342 -0.50 -20.97 15.01
N LEU A 343 -0.96 -21.54 13.88
CA LEU A 343 -0.12 -21.75 12.70
C LEU A 343 0.45 -20.45 12.14
N GLY A 344 -0.33 -19.38 12.08
CA GLY A 344 0.13 -18.07 11.61
C GLY A 344 1.32 -17.54 12.42
N ASN A 345 1.23 -17.63 13.74
CA ASN A 345 2.30 -17.23 14.65
C ASN A 345 3.53 -18.14 14.59
N LEU A 346 3.35 -19.44 14.33
CA LEU A 346 4.46 -20.36 14.10
C LEU A 346 5.17 -20.07 12.77
N MET A 347 4.41 -19.81 11.70
CA MET A 347 4.89 -19.69 10.32
C MET A 347 5.67 -18.39 10.07
N GLU A 348 5.16 -17.26 10.58
CA GLU A 348 5.72 -15.93 10.26
C GLU A 348 7.24 -15.84 10.53
N SER A 349 7.81 -16.16 11.69
CA SER A 349 7.24 -16.44 13.01
C SER A 349 7.17 -15.18 13.87
N SER A 350 6.30 -15.19 14.87
CA SER A 350 6.20 -14.13 15.88
C SER A 350 6.74 -14.57 17.25
N ILE A 351 7.02 -13.61 18.15
CA ILE A 351 7.49 -13.90 19.52
C ILE A 351 6.45 -14.65 20.37
N ILE A 352 5.18 -14.67 19.94
CA ILE A 352 4.09 -15.43 20.58
C ILE A 352 3.92 -16.85 20.00
N SER A 353 4.81 -17.26 19.09
CA SER A 353 4.96 -18.64 18.63
C SER A 353 5.07 -19.62 19.81
N ARG A 354 4.31 -20.72 19.75
CA ARG A 354 4.25 -21.72 20.83
C ARG A 354 5.53 -22.55 20.98
N ASN A 355 6.34 -22.64 19.93
CA ASN A 355 7.63 -23.34 19.95
C ASN A 355 8.56 -22.85 18.83
N ARG A 356 9.03 -21.59 18.95
CA ARG A 356 9.88 -20.94 17.94
C ARG A 356 11.18 -21.68 17.66
N THR A 357 11.78 -22.32 18.66
CA THR A 357 13.03 -23.10 18.49
C THR A 357 12.81 -24.33 17.60
N TYR A 358 11.64 -24.96 17.65
CA TYR A 358 11.34 -26.14 16.86
C TYR A 358 10.80 -25.80 15.46
N TYR A 359 9.83 -24.89 15.36
CA TYR A 359 9.21 -24.53 14.08
C TYR A 359 9.97 -23.46 13.28
N GLY A 360 10.93 -22.78 13.91
CA GLY A 360 11.79 -21.81 13.25
C GLY A 360 11.11 -20.48 12.95
N ASP A 361 11.60 -19.82 11.89
CA ASP A 361 11.19 -18.49 11.43
C ASP A 361 10.97 -18.51 9.90
N LEU A 362 10.25 -19.53 9.39
CA LEU A 362 10.24 -19.93 7.98
C LEU A 362 9.91 -18.78 7.02
N HIS A 363 8.76 -18.10 7.18
CA HIS A 363 8.36 -17.01 6.29
C HIS A 363 9.38 -15.86 6.28
N ASN A 364 9.77 -15.36 7.45
CA ASN A 364 10.71 -14.25 7.60
C ASN A 364 12.08 -14.60 7.02
N MET A 365 12.57 -15.82 7.28
CA MET A 365 13.86 -16.24 6.74
C MET A 365 13.82 -16.42 5.23
N GLY A 366 12.70 -16.86 4.64
CA GLY A 366 12.55 -16.83 3.18
C GLY A 366 12.77 -15.45 2.57
N HIS A 367 12.24 -14.39 3.20
CA HIS A 367 12.55 -13.00 2.82
C HIS A 367 14.05 -12.70 2.90
N VAL A 368 14.72 -13.11 3.98
CA VAL A 368 16.16 -12.89 4.19
C VAL A 368 17.00 -13.63 3.13
N PHE A 369 16.76 -14.93 2.91
CA PHE A 369 17.47 -15.74 1.91
C PHE A 369 17.33 -15.18 0.49
N ILE A 370 16.12 -14.77 0.11
CA ILE A 370 15.88 -14.18 -1.22
C ILE A 370 16.58 -12.81 -1.33
N SER A 371 16.45 -11.97 -0.31
CA SER A 371 16.98 -10.61 -0.34
C SER A 371 18.51 -10.52 -0.35
N TYR A 372 19.21 -11.50 0.24
CA TYR A 372 20.67 -11.60 0.24
C TYR A 372 21.23 -12.55 -0.82
N SER A 373 20.42 -13.05 -1.76
CA SER A 373 20.89 -13.98 -2.81
C SER A 373 22.09 -13.46 -3.63
N HIS A 374 22.27 -12.14 -3.70
CA HIS A 374 23.41 -11.51 -4.38
C HIS A 374 24.68 -11.40 -3.52
N ASP A 375 24.57 -11.45 -2.18
CA ASP A 375 25.69 -11.32 -1.23
C ASP A 375 25.39 -12.08 0.08
N PRO A 376 25.35 -13.42 0.05
CA PRO A 376 24.87 -14.23 1.17
C PRO A 376 25.81 -14.25 2.38
N ASP A 377 27.08 -13.88 2.21
CA ASP A 377 28.12 -13.98 3.24
C ASP A 377 28.85 -12.65 3.51
N HIS A 378 28.26 -11.54 3.06
CA HIS A 378 28.77 -10.18 3.26
C HIS A 378 30.13 -9.88 2.61
N ARG A 379 30.66 -10.74 1.75
CA ARG A 379 31.98 -10.53 1.11
C ARG A 379 32.02 -9.28 0.22
N ASN A 380 30.87 -8.86 -0.32
CA ASN A 380 30.76 -7.70 -1.20
C ASN A 380 30.31 -6.44 -0.46
N LEU A 381 30.08 -6.51 0.86
CA LEU A 381 29.58 -5.41 1.68
C LEU A 381 28.24 -4.84 1.17
N GLU A 382 27.40 -5.68 0.57
CA GLU A 382 26.10 -5.29 0.03
C GLU A 382 24.99 -5.43 1.10
N GLN A 383 23.94 -4.63 0.91
CA GLN A 383 22.75 -4.61 1.76
C GLN A 383 21.69 -5.60 1.22
N PHE A 384 20.55 -5.76 1.88
CA PHE A 384 19.47 -6.59 1.35
C PHE A 384 18.77 -5.94 0.15
N GLY A 385 18.28 -6.73 -0.80
CA GLY A 385 17.37 -6.28 -1.86
C GLY A 385 15.97 -5.96 -1.33
N VAL A 386 15.03 -5.54 -2.21
CA VAL A 386 13.69 -5.08 -1.80
C VAL A 386 12.84 -6.10 -1.03
N MET A 387 13.10 -7.41 -1.20
CA MET A 387 12.48 -8.46 -0.39
C MET A 387 12.82 -8.38 1.09
N GLY A 388 13.92 -7.69 1.44
CA GLY A 388 14.38 -7.50 2.81
C GLY A 388 13.66 -6.38 3.56
N ASP A 389 12.68 -5.68 2.99
CA ASP A 389 11.93 -4.62 3.68
C ASP A 389 10.44 -4.68 3.35
N SER A 390 9.58 -4.64 4.37
CA SER A 390 8.13 -4.73 4.19
C SER A 390 7.57 -3.57 3.37
N ALA A 391 8.17 -2.37 3.37
CA ALA A 391 7.71 -1.27 2.53
C ALA A 391 7.97 -1.48 1.03
N THR A 392 8.84 -2.41 0.65
CA THR A 392 9.26 -2.61 -0.74
C THR A 392 9.10 -4.03 -1.25
N ALA A 393 8.87 -5.02 -0.37
CA ALA A 393 8.86 -6.43 -0.76
C ALA A 393 7.79 -6.75 -1.81
N MET A 394 6.59 -6.16 -1.72
CA MET A 394 5.50 -6.39 -2.69
C MET A 394 5.85 -5.94 -4.11
N ARG A 395 6.88 -5.12 -4.30
CA ARG A 395 7.35 -4.70 -5.62
C ARG A 395 7.95 -5.86 -6.41
N ASP A 396 8.51 -6.85 -5.74
CA ASP A 396 9.24 -7.94 -6.35
C ASP A 396 8.32 -9.10 -6.76
N PRO A 397 8.35 -9.60 -8.01
CA PRO A 397 7.55 -10.76 -8.43
C PRO A 397 7.73 -12.01 -7.53
N ILE A 398 8.92 -12.22 -6.96
CA ILE A 398 9.18 -13.38 -6.08
C ILE A 398 8.41 -13.31 -4.76
N PHE A 399 7.99 -12.11 -4.31
CA PHE A 399 7.15 -11.96 -3.13
C PHE A 399 5.90 -12.82 -3.24
N TYR A 400 5.24 -12.74 -4.39
CA TYR A 400 4.00 -13.46 -4.65
C TYR A 400 4.22 -14.97 -4.80
N ARG A 401 5.37 -15.38 -5.34
CA ARG A 401 5.74 -16.80 -5.42
C ARG A 401 6.04 -17.41 -4.05
N TRP A 402 6.72 -16.65 -3.19
CA TRP A 402 7.00 -17.02 -1.79
C TRP A 402 5.72 -17.10 -0.98
N HIS A 403 4.89 -16.05 -1.04
CA HIS A 403 3.61 -16.01 -0.31
C HIS A 403 2.58 -17.00 -0.86
N ALA A 404 2.59 -17.34 -2.15
CA ALA A 404 1.77 -18.43 -2.67
C ALA A 404 2.17 -19.80 -2.10
N TYR A 405 3.47 -20.01 -1.83
CA TYR A 405 3.93 -21.21 -1.13
C TYR A 405 3.54 -21.22 0.35
N ILE A 406 3.66 -20.08 1.03
CA ILE A 406 3.23 -19.94 2.44
C ILE A 406 1.71 -20.12 2.58
N ASP A 407 0.90 -19.52 1.70
CA ASP A 407 -0.55 -19.74 1.64
C ASP A 407 -0.88 -21.21 1.48
N ASP A 408 -0.19 -21.92 0.59
CA ASP A 408 -0.39 -23.35 0.36
C ASP A 408 -0.21 -24.20 1.63
N LEU A 409 0.78 -23.88 2.48
CA LEU A 409 0.94 -24.55 3.77
C LEU A 409 -0.26 -24.30 4.68
N PHE A 410 -0.81 -23.08 4.69
CA PHE A 410 -2.06 -22.81 5.42
C PHE A 410 -3.26 -23.54 4.79
N GLN A 411 -3.32 -23.65 3.47
CA GLN A 411 -4.38 -24.38 2.77
C GLN A 411 -4.32 -25.88 3.06
N LEU A 412 -3.15 -26.48 3.31
CA LEU A 412 -3.05 -27.87 3.78
C LEU A 412 -3.80 -28.08 5.11
N TYR A 413 -3.70 -27.11 6.03
CA TYR A 413 -4.45 -27.14 7.27
C TYR A 413 -5.94 -26.88 7.04
N LYS A 414 -6.30 -25.84 6.29
CA LYS A 414 -7.71 -25.55 5.96
C LYS A 414 -8.39 -26.73 5.25
N GLY A 415 -7.63 -27.48 4.45
CA GLY A 415 -8.07 -28.69 3.76
C GLY A 415 -8.44 -29.86 4.67
N LYS A 416 -7.94 -29.87 5.92
CA LYS A 416 -8.26 -30.89 6.94
C LYS A 416 -9.44 -30.52 7.82
N LEU A 417 -9.92 -29.28 7.77
CA LEU A 417 -11.07 -28.85 8.54
C LEU A 417 -12.36 -29.42 7.94
N PRO A 418 -13.36 -29.76 8.76
CA PRO A 418 -14.65 -30.20 8.25
C PRO A 418 -15.29 -29.07 7.43
N PRO A 419 -15.90 -29.40 6.27
CA PRO A 419 -16.73 -28.46 5.52
C PRO A 419 -17.82 -27.87 6.42
N TYR A 420 -18.21 -26.62 6.17
CA TYR A 420 -19.30 -26.00 6.91
C TYR A 420 -20.61 -26.73 6.64
N GLY A 421 -21.27 -27.18 7.72
CA GLY A 421 -22.62 -27.71 7.66
C GLY A 421 -23.66 -26.62 7.39
N ARG A 422 -24.87 -27.04 7.00
CA ARG A 422 -26.00 -26.10 6.78
C ARG A 422 -26.35 -25.30 8.02
N ASP A 423 -26.19 -25.87 9.21
CA ASP A 423 -26.36 -25.20 10.49
C ASP A 423 -25.47 -23.95 10.65
N ARG A 424 -24.30 -23.94 10.00
CA ARG A 424 -23.36 -22.81 10.05
C ARG A 424 -23.47 -21.85 8.87
N LEU A 425 -24.00 -22.31 7.74
CA LEU A 425 -24.15 -21.54 6.50
C LEU A 425 -25.53 -20.87 6.37
N ASP A 426 -26.60 -21.59 6.73
CA ASP A 426 -27.97 -21.11 6.56
C ASP A 426 -28.28 -19.99 7.56
N PHE A 427 -29.14 -19.06 7.13
CA PHE A 427 -29.82 -18.12 8.02
C PHE A 427 -31.32 -18.33 7.89
N PRO A 428 -31.93 -19.21 8.73
CA PRO A 428 -33.34 -19.58 8.59
C PRO A 428 -34.28 -18.38 8.58
N GLY A 429 -35.22 -18.38 7.63
CA GLY A 429 -36.16 -17.30 7.42
C GLY A 429 -35.64 -16.14 6.54
N ILE A 430 -34.34 -16.07 6.26
CA ILE A 430 -33.74 -15.05 5.39
C ILE A 430 -33.42 -15.65 4.02
N ARG A 431 -33.92 -15.01 2.97
CA ARG A 431 -33.62 -15.37 1.57
C ARG A 431 -33.06 -14.16 0.84
N VAL A 432 -31.88 -14.30 0.24
CA VAL A 432 -31.35 -13.29 -0.69
C VAL A 432 -31.88 -13.60 -2.08
N SER A 433 -32.72 -12.72 -2.61
CA SER A 433 -33.37 -12.90 -3.91
C SER A 433 -32.44 -12.52 -5.05
N SER A 434 -31.63 -11.48 -4.88
CA SER A 434 -30.64 -11.05 -5.88
C SER A 434 -29.56 -10.17 -5.26
N VAL A 435 -28.40 -10.14 -5.93
CA VAL A 435 -27.34 -9.15 -5.75
C VAL A 435 -27.05 -8.53 -7.12
N SER A 436 -26.89 -7.21 -7.19
CA SER A 436 -26.62 -6.52 -8.45
C SER A 436 -25.88 -5.20 -8.22
N LEU A 437 -25.41 -4.60 -9.29
CA LEU A 437 -24.78 -3.28 -9.29
C LEU A 437 -25.77 -2.25 -9.83
N ALA A 438 -25.88 -1.12 -9.17
CA ALA A 438 -26.66 0.01 -9.66
C ALA A 438 -26.08 0.51 -11.00
N GLY A 439 -26.92 0.67 -12.01
CA GLY A 439 -26.50 1.14 -13.35
C GLY A 439 -26.04 0.04 -14.32
N GLY A 440 -26.11 -1.23 -13.94
CA GLY A 440 -25.85 -2.38 -14.81
C GLY A 440 -24.68 -3.25 -14.34
N PRO A 441 -24.44 -4.40 -14.99
CA PRO A 441 -23.49 -5.43 -14.51
C PRO A 441 -22.01 -5.09 -14.73
N ALA A 442 -21.69 -3.85 -15.13
CA ALA A 442 -20.35 -3.47 -15.54
C ALA A 442 -19.65 -2.64 -14.46
N LEU A 443 -18.53 -3.16 -13.96
CA LEU A 443 -17.56 -2.40 -13.18
C LEU A 443 -16.57 -1.74 -14.14
N ARG A 444 -16.25 -0.46 -13.92
CA ARG A 444 -15.41 0.33 -14.83
C ARG A 444 -14.13 0.73 -14.15
N THR A 445 -13.02 0.48 -14.82
CA THR A 445 -11.66 0.83 -14.38
C THR A 445 -10.97 1.67 -15.43
N GLN A 446 -10.04 2.51 -14.99
CA GLN A 446 -9.20 3.36 -15.84
C GLN A 446 -7.94 3.80 -15.09
N TRP A 447 -7.04 4.49 -15.77
CA TRP A 447 -5.89 5.12 -15.12
C TRP A 447 -6.28 6.46 -14.49
N GLU A 448 -5.72 6.76 -13.32
CA GLU A 448 -5.82 8.07 -12.68
C GLU A 448 -4.44 8.63 -12.33
N GLN A 449 -4.21 9.90 -12.64
CA GLN A 449 -3.04 10.65 -12.20
C GLN A 449 -3.34 11.41 -10.91
N SER A 450 -2.54 11.11 -9.90
CA SER A 450 -2.60 11.76 -8.59
C SER A 450 -1.22 12.30 -8.18
N THR A 451 -1.20 13.08 -7.10
CA THR A 451 0.01 13.76 -6.61
C THR A 451 0.33 13.42 -5.17
N VAL A 452 1.61 13.28 -4.86
CA VAL A 452 2.17 13.16 -3.51
C VAL A 452 3.22 14.25 -3.30
N ASP A 453 3.34 14.79 -2.09
CA ASP A 453 4.35 15.81 -1.77
C ASP A 453 5.62 15.15 -1.23
N LEU A 454 6.73 15.34 -1.96
CA LEU A 454 8.03 14.80 -1.58
C LEU A 454 8.82 15.74 -0.65
N GLY A 455 8.33 16.97 -0.43
CA GLY A 455 9.08 18.02 0.25
C GLY A 455 9.49 17.69 1.67
N ARG A 456 8.72 16.86 2.38
CA ARG A 456 8.98 16.42 3.77
C ARG A 456 10.16 15.45 3.87
N GLY A 457 10.34 14.58 2.88
CA GLY A 457 11.40 13.56 2.85
C GLY A 457 12.58 13.89 1.93
N LEU A 458 12.68 15.14 1.48
CA LEU A 458 13.76 15.61 0.61
C LEU A 458 14.85 16.34 1.39
N ASP A 459 15.67 15.61 2.13
CA ASP A 459 16.68 16.16 3.04
C ASP A 459 17.63 17.18 2.38
N PHE A 460 18.01 18.19 3.18
CA PHE A 460 18.95 19.27 2.84
C PHE A 460 18.57 20.11 1.60
N SER A 461 17.28 20.09 1.23
CA SER A 461 16.75 20.90 0.11
C SER A 461 15.93 22.09 0.62
N PRO A 462 15.78 23.18 -0.15
CA PRO A 462 14.91 24.29 0.23
C PRO A 462 13.50 23.83 0.58
N ARG A 463 12.85 24.56 1.50
CA ARG A 463 11.47 24.28 1.92
C ARG A 463 10.46 24.59 0.80
N GLY A 464 9.21 24.22 1.05
CA GLY A 464 8.10 24.34 0.10
C GLY A 464 7.74 23.02 -0.55
N SER A 465 6.50 22.93 -1.03
CA SER A 465 5.94 21.72 -1.65
C SER A 465 6.72 21.30 -2.89
N VAL A 466 6.99 20.00 -3.03
CA VAL A 466 7.58 19.42 -4.25
C VAL A 466 6.72 18.23 -4.65
N LEU A 467 5.75 18.48 -5.51
CA LEU A 467 4.78 17.47 -5.90
C LEU A 467 5.38 16.51 -6.93
N ALA A 468 5.17 15.22 -6.73
CA ALA A 468 5.35 14.20 -7.75
C ALA A 468 3.99 13.65 -8.20
N ARG A 469 3.82 13.51 -9.51
CA ARG A 469 2.62 12.99 -10.15
C ARG A 469 2.85 11.55 -10.59
N PHE A 470 2.07 10.62 -10.04
CA PHE A 470 2.11 9.21 -10.42
C PHE A 470 0.78 8.78 -11.02
N THR A 471 0.81 7.71 -11.80
CA THR A 471 -0.41 7.11 -12.38
C THR A 471 -0.67 5.78 -11.70
N HIS A 472 -1.91 5.55 -11.30
CA HIS A 472 -2.35 4.33 -10.62
C HIS A 472 -3.69 3.85 -11.21
N LEU A 473 -4.03 2.58 -10.98
CA LEU A 473 -5.35 2.06 -11.32
C LEU A 473 -6.42 2.79 -10.51
N GLN A 474 -7.61 2.92 -11.08
CA GLN A 474 -8.76 3.51 -10.43
C GLN A 474 -10.04 2.90 -10.98
N HIS A 475 -11.11 2.94 -10.19
CA HIS A 475 -12.45 2.56 -10.62
C HIS A 475 -13.44 3.71 -10.50
N ASP A 476 -14.54 3.60 -11.24
CA ASP A 476 -15.72 4.45 -10.99
C ASP A 476 -16.43 3.97 -9.71
N GLU A 477 -16.94 4.92 -8.92
CA GLU A 477 -17.73 4.58 -7.73
C GLU A 477 -19.02 3.86 -8.15
N PHE A 478 -19.42 2.85 -7.38
CA PHE A 478 -20.60 2.05 -7.66
C PHE A 478 -21.38 1.73 -6.38
N GLU A 479 -22.60 1.22 -6.52
CA GLU A 479 -23.48 0.84 -5.42
C GLU A 479 -23.99 -0.60 -5.61
N TYR A 480 -23.87 -1.42 -4.59
CA TYR A 480 -24.50 -2.73 -4.52
C TYR A 480 -25.99 -2.57 -4.22
N VAL A 481 -26.83 -3.33 -4.91
CA VAL A 481 -28.26 -3.45 -4.65
C VAL A 481 -28.58 -4.91 -4.36
N ILE A 482 -28.99 -5.19 -3.12
CA ILE A 482 -29.27 -6.54 -2.62
C ILE A 482 -30.73 -6.61 -2.22
N GLU A 483 -31.47 -7.54 -2.84
CA GLU A 483 -32.87 -7.79 -2.50
C GLU A 483 -32.96 -8.97 -1.55
N VAL A 484 -33.60 -8.78 -0.39
CA VAL A 484 -33.71 -9.79 0.66
C VAL A 484 -35.15 -9.90 1.15
N ASN A 485 -35.61 -11.13 1.38
CA ASN A 485 -36.87 -11.42 2.03
C ASN A 485 -36.61 -12.02 3.43
N ASN A 486 -37.21 -11.42 4.44
CA ASN A 486 -37.24 -11.95 5.80
C ASN A 486 -38.65 -12.49 6.12
N SER A 487 -38.76 -13.82 6.15
CA SER A 487 -40.00 -14.57 6.43
C SER A 487 -40.16 -14.99 7.90
N SER A 488 -39.28 -14.55 8.79
CA SER A 488 -39.31 -14.93 10.22
C SER A 488 -40.46 -14.29 11.03
N GLY A 489 -41.17 -13.31 10.46
CA GLY A 489 -42.25 -12.59 11.13
C GLY A 489 -41.79 -11.48 12.09
N SER A 490 -40.49 -11.34 12.34
CA SER A 490 -39.89 -10.27 13.15
C SER A 490 -38.64 -9.69 12.51
N GLY A 491 -38.20 -8.51 12.96
CA GLY A 491 -36.92 -7.93 12.52
C GLY A 491 -35.74 -8.82 12.92
N ALA A 492 -34.79 -8.99 12.02
CA ALA A 492 -33.54 -9.71 12.25
C ALA A 492 -32.33 -8.82 11.98
N MET A 493 -31.16 -9.20 12.49
CA MET A 493 -29.88 -8.57 12.14
C MET A 493 -29.04 -9.56 11.35
N GLY A 494 -28.51 -9.12 10.22
CA GLY A 494 -27.61 -9.92 9.39
C GLY A 494 -26.25 -9.27 9.20
N THR A 495 -25.23 -10.08 8.97
CA THR A 495 -23.93 -9.61 8.45
C THR A 495 -23.90 -9.90 6.97
N VAL A 496 -23.85 -8.85 6.15
CA VAL A 496 -23.71 -8.94 4.70
C VAL A 496 -22.23 -9.13 4.37
N ARG A 497 -21.90 -10.13 3.55
CA ARG A 497 -20.54 -10.48 3.11
C ARG A 497 -20.52 -10.51 1.59
N ILE A 498 -19.65 -9.71 0.98
CA ILE A 498 -19.57 -9.53 -0.48
C ILE A 498 -18.19 -9.96 -0.97
N PHE A 499 -18.17 -10.86 -1.96
CA PHE A 499 -16.96 -11.35 -2.60
C PHE A 499 -17.05 -11.22 -4.12
N LEU A 500 -15.90 -11.20 -4.78
CA LEU A 500 -15.78 -11.21 -6.24
C LEU A 500 -14.75 -12.27 -6.64
N ALA A 501 -15.00 -13.04 -7.69
CA ALA A 501 -14.05 -14.04 -8.19
C ALA A 501 -14.06 -14.12 -9.72
N PRO A 502 -12.92 -14.47 -10.35
CA PRO A 502 -12.89 -14.84 -11.76
C PRO A 502 -13.72 -16.11 -11.98
N VAL A 503 -14.22 -16.29 -13.20
CA VAL A 503 -14.92 -17.54 -13.60
C VAL A 503 -14.02 -18.45 -14.44
N LEU A 504 -13.02 -17.89 -15.13
CA LEU A 504 -12.12 -18.63 -16.00
C LEU A 504 -10.71 -18.75 -15.42
N ASP A 505 -10.05 -19.87 -15.73
CA ASP A 505 -8.64 -20.13 -15.45
C ASP A 505 -7.72 -19.50 -16.51
N GLU A 506 -6.43 -19.79 -16.42
CA GLU A 506 -5.40 -19.32 -17.35
C GLU A 506 -5.61 -19.75 -18.80
N ASN A 507 -6.29 -20.87 -19.01
CA ASN A 507 -6.54 -21.48 -20.31
C ASN A 507 -7.92 -21.09 -20.86
N GLY A 508 -8.67 -20.24 -20.16
CA GLY A 508 -10.03 -19.86 -20.51
C GLY A 508 -11.09 -20.94 -20.20
N GLN A 509 -10.75 -21.93 -19.38
CA GLN A 509 -11.67 -22.97 -18.90
C GLN A 509 -12.36 -22.53 -17.62
N GLN A 510 -13.54 -23.08 -17.33
CA GLN A 510 -14.23 -22.80 -16.06
C GLN A 510 -13.39 -23.28 -14.87
N LEU A 511 -13.22 -22.41 -13.88
CA LEU A 511 -12.54 -22.77 -12.64
C LEU A 511 -13.33 -23.83 -11.89
N SER A 512 -12.62 -24.80 -11.31
CA SER A 512 -13.21 -25.67 -10.30
C SER A 512 -13.66 -24.84 -9.10
N PHE A 513 -14.66 -25.29 -8.34
CA PHE A 513 -15.07 -24.57 -7.14
C PHE A 513 -13.92 -24.42 -6.13
N ASP A 514 -13.07 -25.44 -5.97
CA ASP A 514 -11.93 -25.39 -5.03
C ASP A 514 -10.86 -24.38 -5.45
N ASP A 515 -10.61 -24.22 -6.75
CA ASP A 515 -9.76 -23.14 -7.26
C ASP A 515 -10.44 -21.79 -7.10
N GLN A 516 -11.72 -21.68 -7.46
CA GLN A 516 -12.47 -20.43 -7.45
C GLN A 516 -12.62 -19.86 -6.03
N ARG A 517 -12.87 -20.70 -5.00
CA ARG A 517 -12.98 -20.24 -3.61
C ARG A 517 -11.70 -19.57 -3.12
N ARG A 518 -10.52 -20.02 -3.59
CA ARG A 518 -9.21 -19.42 -3.24
C ARG A 518 -9.00 -18.07 -3.92
N LEU A 519 -9.78 -17.76 -4.95
CA LEU A 519 -9.76 -16.50 -5.70
C LEU A 519 -10.94 -15.58 -5.34
N MET A 520 -11.75 -15.94 -4.34
CA MET A 520 -12.78 -15.06 -3.79
C MET A 520 -12.14 -13.91 -3.01
N ILE A 521 -12.11 -12.73 -3.63
CA ILE A 521 -11.61 -11.51 -3.02
C ILE A 521 -12.74 -10.83 -2.24
N GLU A 522 -12.52 -10.56 -0.95
CA GLU A 522 -13.48 -9.84 -0.11
C GLU A 522 -13.58 -8.39 -0.60
N LEU A 523 -14.81 -7.93 -0.85
CA LEU A 523 -15.10 -6.55 -1.25
C LEU A 523 -15.73 -5.74 -0.12
N ASP A 524 -16.58 -6.36 0.70
CA ASP A 524 -17.18 -5.70 1.86
C ASP A 524 -17.77 -6.70 2.86
N LYS A 525 -17.85 -6.26 4.12
CA LYS A 525 -18.48 -6.93 5.24
C LYS A 525 -19.10 -5.90 6.18
N PHE A 526 -20.43 -5.95 6.37
CA PHE A 526 -21.13 -4.97 7.20
C PHE A 526 -22.41 -5.52 7.82
N THR A 527 -22.84 -4.92 8.94
CA THR A 527 -24.07 -5.31 9.64
C THR A 527 -25.27 -4.56 9.09
N GLN A 528 -26.39 -5.25 8.91
CA GLN A 528 -27.62 -4.70 8.35
C GLN A 528 -28.85 -5.18 9.12
N ALA A 529 -29.75 -4.24 9.44
CA ALA A 529 -31.07 -4.55 9.96
C ALA A 529 -31.98 -5.04 8.83
N LEU A 530 -32.72 -6.12 9.09
CA LEU A 530 -33.60 -6.82 8.15
C LEU A 530 -35.03 -6.82 8.70
N PRO A 531 -35.86 -5.80 8.37
CA PRO A 531 -37.29 -5.81 8.69
C PRO A 531 -38.00 -7.06 8.17
N ALA A 532 -39.12 -7.43 8.78
CA ALA A 532 -39.95 -8.53 8.26
C ALA A 532 -40.51 -8.15 6.86
N GLY A 533 -40.54 -9.13 5.95
CA GLY A 533 -40.93 -8.94 4.55
C GLY A 533 -39.75 -8.65 3.61
N ASN A 534 -40.04 -8.03 2.47
CA ASN A 534 -39.03 -7.66 1.48
C ASN A 534 -38.28 -6.39 1.90
N SER A 535 -36.98 -6.36 1.68
CA SER A 535 -36.12 -5.20 1.88
C SER A 535 -35.08 -5.09 0.77
N THR A 536 -34.76 -3.85 0.39
CA THR A 536 -33.69 -3.54 -0.55
C THR A 536 -32.54 -2.87 0.19
N ILE A 537 -31.37 -3.49 0.18
CA ILE A 537 -30.15 -2.95 0.79
C ILE A 537 -29.33 -2.26 -0.30
N ARG A 538 -28.91 -1.03 -0.03
CA ARG A 538 -28.03 -0.25 -0.91
C ARG A 538 -26.74 0.07 -0.19
N ARG A 539 -25.60 -0.30 -0.79
CA ARG A 539 -24.27 -0.14 -0.17
C ARG A 539 -23.31 0.45 -1.18
N LYS A 540 -22.69 1.59 -0.84
CA LYS A 540 -21.73 2.26 -1.72
C LYS A 540 -20.37 1.58 -1.65
N SER A 541 -19.64 1.58 -2.76
CA SER A 541 -18.25 1.10 -2.80
C SER A 541 -17.37 1.85 -1.79
N LEU A 542 -17.57 3.18 -1.67
CA LEU A 542 -16.83 4.06 -0.76
C LEU A 542 -16.91 3.66 0.71
N ASP A 543 -17.95 2.92 1.11
CA ASP A 543 -18.16 2.51 2.50
C ASP A 543 -17.50 1.15 2.81
N SER A 544 -16.74 0.58 1.85
CA SER A 544 -16.12 -0.74 1.98
C SER A 544 -15.25 -0.86 3.23
N SER A 545 -15.56 -1.88 4.04
CA SER A 545 -14.79 -2.31 5.21
C SER A 545 -13.44 -2.97 4.89
N VAL A 546 -13.05 -3.04 3.61
CA VAL A 546 -11.73 -3.53 3.17
C VAL A 546 -10.75 -2.38 2.96
N THR A 547 -11.27 -1.20 2.59
CA THR A 547 -10.44 -0.12 2.04
C THR A 547 -10.38 1.12 2.90
N ILE A 548 -9.33 1.91 2.70
CA ILE A 548 -9.23 3.30 3.16
C ILE A 548 -9.27 4.27 1.97
N PRO A 549 -9.85 5.48 2.13
CA PRO A 549 -9.91 6.46 1.05
C PRO A 549 -8.50 6.94 0.64
N TYR A 550 -8.37 7.44 -0.60
CA TYR A 550 -7.12 7.99 -1.15
C TYR A 550 -6.51 9.02 -0.18
N GLU A 551 -7.39 9.87 0.37
CA GLU A 551 -7.07 10.84 1.38
C GLU A 551 -6.30 10.27 2.57
N ARG A 552 -6.67 9.11 3.10
CA ARG A 552 -5.94 8.54 4.25
C ARG A 552 -4.61 7.91 3.84
N THR A 553 -4.49 7.46 2.60
CA THR A 553 -3.25 6.86 2.09
C THR A 553 -2.17 7.91 1.78
N PHE A 554 -2.58 9.09 1.28
CA PHE A 554 -1.67 10.08 0.68
C PHE A 554 -1.82 11.53 1.21
N ARG A 555 -2.51 11.81 2.33
CA ARG A 555 -2.77 13.21 2.78
C ARG A 555 -1.64 13.91 3.51
N SER A 556 -1.58 15.20 3.20
CA SER A 556 -1.12 16.32 4.04
C SER A 556 -2.19 16.74 5.09
N GLN A 557 -1.73 17.14 6.28
CA GLN A 557 -2.52 17.42 7.49
C GLN A 557 -3.57 18.56 7.37
N SER A 558 -3.56 19.35 6.28
CA SER A 558 -4.35 20.60 6.17
C SER A 558 -5.86 20.42 5.95
N ASN A 559 -6.33 19.21 5.58
CA ASN A 559 -7.74 18.95 5.21
C ASN A 559 -8.48 18.06 6.23
N ARG A 560 -8.05 18.09 7.50
CA ARG A 560 -8.69 17.38 8.61
C ARG A 560 -10.15 17.85 8.80
N PRO A 561 -11.15 16.97 8.70
CA PRO A 561 -12.50 17.29 9.16
C PRO A 561 -12.52 17.27 10.71
N GLY A 562 -13.22 18.23 11.29
CA GLY A 562 -13.37 18.36 12.74
C GLY A 562 -12.17 18.99 13.47
N ASP A 563 -12.43 19.45 14.69
CA ASP A 563 -11.41 20.05 15.55
C ASP A 563 -10.49 18.97 16.18
N PRO A 564 -9.25 19.32 16.54
CA PRO A 564 -8.38 18.46 17.36
C PRO A 564 -9.09 17.86 18.57
N GLY A 565 -9.24 16.53 18.61
CA GLY A 565 -9.90 15.81 19.69
C GLY A 565 -11.42 15.63 19.56
N SER A 566 -12.06 16.02 18.45
CA SER A 566 -13.46 15.66 18.16
C SER A 566 -13.59 14.19 17.74
N ALA A 567 -14.79 13.62 17.83
CA ALA A 567 -15.05 12.23 17.42
C ALA A 567 -14.81 12.04 15.91
N GLU A 568 -15.22 13.01 15.10
CA GLU A 568 -15.02 13.03 13.64
C GLU A 568 -13.54 13.08 13.28
N ALA A 569 -12.77 13.77 14.11
CA ALA A 569 -11.35 13.84 13.94
C ALA A 569 -10.66 12.57 14.44
N ALA A 570 -11.11 11.96 15.55
CA ALA A 570 -10.67 10.64 16.00
C ALA A 570 -11.02 9.49 15.03
N GLU A 571 -12.05 9.62 14.19
CA GLU A 571 -12.29 8.68 13.09
C GLU A 571 -11.34 8.93 11.89
N PHE A 572 -10.90 10.17 11.70
CA PHE A 572 -9.99 10.57 10.62
C PHE A 572 -8.50 10.33 10.94
N ASP A 573 -8.15 10.40 12.21
CA ASP A 573 -6.79 10.54 12.73
C ASP A 573 -5.98 9.24 12.82
N PHE A 574 -6.62 8.08 12.69
CA PHE A 574 -6.11 6.83 13.28
C PHE A 574 -6.00 5.61 12.35
N CYS A 575 -6.05 5.75 11.03
CA CYS A 575 -6.16 4.62 10.09
C CYS A 575 -5.22 4.69 8.88
N GLY A 576 -3.94 4.33 9.09
CA GLY A 576 -2.98 4.09 7.99
C GLY A 576 -3.03 2.65 7.44
N CYS A 577 -3.48 1.68 8.23
CA CYS A 577 -3.69 0.31 7.76
C CYS A 577 -5.02 0.20 7.02
N GLY A 578 -4.98 -0.17 5.74
CA GLY A 578 -6.14 -0.61 4.98
C GLY A 578 -5.81 -0.68 3.49
N TRP A 579 -6.55 -1.49 2.73
CA TRP A 579 -6.32 -1.60 1.30
C TRP A 579 -6.62 -0.27 0.60
N PRO A 580 -5.82 0.19 -0.38
CA PRO A 580 -6.13 1.45 -1.06
C PRO A 580 -7.45 1.34 -1.84
N HIS A 581 -8.36 2.31 -1.65
CA HIS A 581 -9.68 2.27 -2.28
C HIS A 581 -9.62 2.16 -3.81
N HIS A 582 -8.65 2.83 -4.45
CA HIS A 582 -8.47 2.78 -5.90
C HIS A 582 -8.10 1.39 -6.45
N MET A 583 -7.74 0.44 -5.58
CA MET A 583 -7.45 -0.96 -5.89
C MET A 583 -8.55 -1.91 -5.36
N LEU A 584 -9.74 -1.43 -5.01
CA LEU A 584 -10.83 -2.26 -4.48
C LEU A 584 -11.18 -3.42 -5.42
N ILE A 585 -11.26 -3.13 -6.73
CA ILE A 585 -11.57 -4.09 -7.78
C ILE A 585 -10.36 -4.33 -8.71
N PRO A 586 -10.25 -5.50 -9.34
CA PRO A 586 -9.18 -5.80 -10.28
C PRO A 586 -9.21 -4.87 -11.51
N LYS A 587 -8.09 -4.79 -12.26
CA LYS A 587 -8.04 -3.99 -13.50
C LYS A 587 -9.06 -4.43 -14.54
N GLY A 588 -9.26 -5.73 -14.72
CA GLY A 588 -10.08 -6.27 -15.81
C GLY A 588 -9.43 -6.07 -17.19
N THR A 589 -10.24 -6.14 -18.25
CA THR A 589 -9.78 -6.08 -19.65
C THR A 589 -10.58 -5.06 -20.45
N THR A 590 -10.06 -4.65 -21.61
CA THR A 590 -10.76 -3.68 -22.49
C THR A 590 -12.05 -4.25 -23.09
N GLN A 591 -12.11 -5.57 -23.26
CA GLN A 591 -13.28 -6.32 -23.71
C GLN A 591 -14.30 -6.54 -22.59
N GLY A 592 -13.88 -6.42 -21.33
CA GLY A 592 -14.66 -6.78 -20.15
C GLY A 592 -14.27 -8.17 -19.65
N TYR A 593 -13.73 -8.23 -18.44
CA TYR A 593 -13.29 -9.48 -17.81
C TYR A 593 -14.45 -10.11 -17.02
N PRO A 594 -14.84 -11.36 -17.31
CA PRO A 594 -15.99 -11.99 -16.66
C PRO A 594 -15.66 -12.41 -15.24
N MET A 595 -16.50 -12.00 -14.30
CA MET A 595 -16.38 -12.33 -12.88
C MET A 595 -17.75 -12.63 -12.29
N VAL A 596 -17.77 -13.29 -11.14
CA VAL A 596 -18.98 -13.54 -10.36
C VAL A 596 -18.95 -12.71 -9.08
N LEU A 597 -19.98 -11.90 -8.88
CA LEU A 597 -20.26 -11.19 -7.63
C LEU A 597 -21.08 -12.11 -6.73
N PHE A 598 -20.58 -12.37 -5.53
CA PHE A 598 -21.24 -13.21 -4.52
C PHE A 598 -21.66 -12.35 -3.33
N CYS A 599 -22.85 -12.61 -2.81
CA CYS A 599 -23.36 -12.02 -1.58
C CYS A 599 -23.93 -13.10 -0.67
N MET A 600 -23.56 -13.05 0.61
CA MET A 600 -24.14 -13.87 1.66
C MET A 600 -24.62 -12.99 2.81
N ILE A 601 -25.76 -13.33 3.41
CA ILE A 601 -26.22 -12.72 4.66
C ILE A 601 -26.19 -13.77 5.77
N THR A 602 -25.26 -13.64 6.72
CA THR A 602 -25.15 -14.53 7.90
C THR A 602 -25.92 -13.99 9.09
N ASN A 603 -26.26 -14.88 10.03
CA ASN A 603 -26.90 -14.51 11.29
C ASN A 603 -25.93 -13.70 12.17
N TRP A 604 -26.24 -12.43 12.39
CA TRP A 604 -25.40 -11.52 13.17
C TRP A 604 -25.16 -12.00 14.61
N ASN A 605 -26.09 -12.73 15.22
CA ASN A 605 -25.91 -13.23 16.59
C ASN A 605 -24.75 -14.22 16.72
N ASP A 606 -24.45 -14.95 15.65
CA ASP A 606 -23.33 -15.91 15.60
C ASP A 606 -22.02 -15.22 15.22
N ASP A 607 -22.10 -14.07 14.56
CA ASP A 607 -20.95 -13.33 14.04
C ASP A 607 -20.43 -12.27 15.02
N ARG A 608 -21.32 -11.65 15.81
CA ARG A 608 -20.99 -10.47 16.62
C ARG A 608 -19.97 -10.75 17.71
N ILE A 609 -19.11 -9.77 17.96
CA ILE A 609 -18.33 -9.67 19.19
C ILE A 609 -18.83 -8.47 20.00
N ALA A 610 -19.25 -8.71 21.24
CA ALA A 610 -19.67 -7.65 22.15
C ALA A 610 -18.43 -6.88 22.64
N GLN A 611 -18.28 -5.63 22.18
CA GLN A 611 -17.21 -4.71 22.56
C GLN A 611 -17.61 -3.26 22.29
N ASP A 612 -16.97 -2.32 22.99
CA ASP A 612 -17.19 -0.88 22.79
C ASP A 612 -16.28 -0.35 21.66
N LEU A 613 -16.90 0.24 20.64
CA LEU A 613 -16.28 0.78 19.43
C LEU A 613 -16.40 2.31 19.34
N VAL A 614 -16.88 2.97 20.40
CA VAL A 614 -17.00 4.43 20.41
C VAL A 614 -15.61 5.07 20.34
N GLY A 615 -15.43 6.02 19.40
CA GLY A 615 -14.20 6.78 19.23
C GLY A 615 -13.02 6.00 18.63
N THR A 616 -13.25 4.82 18.05
CA THR A 616 -12.24 4.04 17.34
C THR A 616 -12.42 4.15 15.84
N CYS A 617 -11.33 4.36 15.09
CA CYS A 617 -11.38 4.16 13.66
C CYS A 617 -11.62 2.67 13.35
N ASN A 618 -12.71 2.40 12.63
CA ASN A 618 -13.22 1.06 12.35
C ASN A 618 -13.34 0.79 10.84
N ASP A 619 -12.73 1.66 10.04
CA ASP A 619 -12.64 1.47 8.59
C ASP A 619 -11.54 0.46 8.27
N ALA A 620 -11.66 -0.26 7.14
CA ALA A 620 -10.71 -1.29 6.72
C ALA A 620 -10.52 -2.48 7.71
N ALA A 621 -11.47 -2.71 8.61
CA ALA A 621 -11.38 -3.76 9.63
C ALA A 621 -11.22 -5.18 9.07
N SER A 622 -11.58 -5.41 7.79
CA SER A 622 -11.44 -6.73 7.15
C SER A 622 -10.00 -7.24 7.17
N TYR A 623 -9.02 -6.39 6.82
CA TYR A 623 -7.60 -6.76 6.77
C TYR A 623 -6.78 -6.20 7.93
N CYS A 624 -7.30 -5.22 8.66
CA CYS A 624 -6.57 -4.52 9.72
C CYS A 624 -7.17 -4.70 11.12
N GLY A 625 -8.26 -5.47 11.25
CA GLY A 625 -8.98 -5.60 12.52
C GLY A 625 -9.40 -4.25 13.09
N ILE A 626 -9.51 -4.17 14.41
CA ILE A 626 -9.77 -2.91 15.11
C ILE A 626 -8.66 -2.73 16.13
N ARG A 627 -8.00 -1.57 16.11
CA ARG A 627 -6.88 -1.29 17.01
C ARG A 627 -7.34 -1.38 18.48
N ASP A 628 -6.55 -2.07 19.30
CA ASP A 628 -6.78 -2.29 20.74
C ASP A 628 -8.14 -2.94 21.06
N ARG A 629 -8.69 -3.70 20.11
CA ARG A 629 -9.99 -4.36 20.17
C ARG A 629 -9.92 -5.74 19.53
N LYS A 630 -10.98 -6.52 19.70
CA LYS A 630 -11.11 -7.83 19.04
C LYS A 630 -11.50 -7.65 17.58
N TYR A 631 -11.10 -8.60 16.74
CA TYR A 631 -11.57 -8.66 15.36
C TYR A 631 -13.11 -8.73 15.34
N PRO A 632 -13.82 -7.87 14.61
CA PRO A 632 -15.26 -7.63 14.81
C PRO A 632 -16.19 -8.70 14.20
N ASP A 633 -15.68 -9.91 13.99
CA ASP A 633 -16.41 -11.03 13.37
C ASP A 633 -15.87 -12.34 13.94
N ARG A 634 -16.70 -13.11 14.64
CA ARG A 634 -16.34 -14.40 15.25
C ARG A 634 -16.03 -15.47 14.21
N ARG A 635 -16.53 -15.33 12.98
CA ARG A 635 -16.28 -16.31 11.94
C ARG A 635 -14.79 -16.35 11.58
N PRO A 636 -14.29 -17.49 11.10
CA PRO A 636 -12.96 -17.55 10.49
C PRO A 636 -12.82 -16.51 9.38
N MET A 637 -11.66 -15.87 9.30
CA MET A 637 -11.40 -14.87 8.27
C MET A 637 -11.40 -15.57 6.89
N GLY A 638 -12.17 -15.00 5.95
CA GLY A 638 -12.46 -15.62 4.65
C GLY A 638 -13.74 -16.45 4.60
N PHE A 639 -14.51 -16.53 5.69
CA PHE A 639 -15.81 -17.19 5.69
C PHE A 639 -16.74 -16.61 4.60
N PRO A 640 -17.37 -17.45 3.76
CA PRO A 640 -17.50 -18.91 3.89
C PRO A 640 -16.53 -19.74 3.02
N PHE A 641 -15.54 -19.10 2.37
CA PHE A 641 -14.67 -19.70 1.35
C PHE A 641 -13.30 -20.20 1.88
N ASP A 642 -13.02 -19.99 3.16
CA ASP A 642 -11.76 -20.39 3.79
C ASP A 642 -11.57 -21.91 3.88
N ARG A 643 -12.63 -22.70 3.64
CA ARG A 643 -12.60 -24.16 3.69
C ARG A 643 -13.06 -24.80 2.39
N PRO A 644 -12.52 -25.98 2.03
CA PRO A 644 -13.08 -26.77 0.94
C PRO A 644 -14.48 -27.28 1.30
N THR A 645 -15.25 -27.58 0.27
CA THR A 645 -16.58 -28.21 0.38
C THR A 645 -16.74 -29.24 -0.75
N PRO A 646 -17.61 -30.25 -0.58
CA PRO A 646 -17.94 -31.21 -1.64
C PRO A 646 -18.67 -30.59 -2.86
N ALA A 647 -18.99 -29.30 -2.85
CA ALA A 647 -19.66 -28.62 -3.96
C ALA A 647 -18.81 -28.67 -5.25
N ALA A 648 -19.41 -29.07 -6.37
CA ALA A 648 -18.74 -29.14 -7.66
C ALA A 648 -18.63 -27.75 -8.33
N SER A 649 -19.59 -26.88 -8.06
CA SER A 649 -19.67 -25.52 -8.59
C SER A 649 -20.13 -24.52 -7.53
N LEU A 650 -19.96 -23.21 -7.80
CA LEU A 650 -20.48 -22.17 -6.92
C LEU A 650 -22.01 -22.23 -6.81
N ALA A 651 -22.72 -22.66 -7.86
CA ALA A 651 -24.17 -22.84 -7.82
C ALA A 651 -24.60 -23.92 -6.83
N ASP A 652 -23.85 -25.03 -6.73
CA ASP A 652 -24.12 -26.13 -5.79
C ASP A 652 -23.85 -25.73 -4.34
N PHE A 653 -22.99 -24.73 -4.12
CA PHE A 653 -22.66 -24.21 -2.79
C PHE A 653 -23.76 -23.31 -2.22
N LEU A 654 -24.61 -22.71 -3.05
CA LEU A 654 -25.55 -21.68 -2.62
C LEU A 654 -26.61 -22.21 -1.64
N THR A 655 -26.80 -21.45 -0.56
CA THR A 655 -27.92 -21.59 0.37
C THR A 655 -28.93 -20.45 0.16
N PRO A 656 -30.15 -20.52 0.73
CA PRO A 656 -31.18 -19.50 0.49
C PRO A 656 -30.75 -18.07 0.85
N ASN A 657 -29.83 -17.90 1.80
CA ASN A 657 -29.27 -16.62 2.23
C ASN A 657 -28.04 -16.18 1.40
N MET A 658 -27.79 -16.80 0.26
CA MET A 658 -26.74 -16.45 -0.70
C MET A 658 -27.33 -16.12 -2.06
N ALA A 659 -26.69 -15.22 -2.79
CA ALA A 659 -26.98 -14.94 -4.18
C ALA A 659 -25.70 -14.62 -4.95
N VAL A 660 -25.75 -14.87 -6.26
CA VAL A 660 -24.66 -14.56 -7.20
C VAL A 660 -25.18 -13.73 -8.37
N SER A 661 -24.26 -13.03 -9.02
CA SER A 661 -24.54 -12.25 -10.23
C SER A 661 -23.30 -12.17 -11.10
N ASP A 662 -23.48 -12.38 -12.40
CA ASP A 662 -22.41 -12.21 -13.36
C ASP A 662 -22.12 -10.72 -13.57
N VAL A 663 -20.86 -10.34 -13.43
CA VAL A 663 -20.39 -8.97 -13.63
C VAL A 663 -19.21 -8.96 -14.59
N SER A 664 -19.02 -7.84 -15.26
CA SER A 664 -17.90 -7.63 -16.18
C SER A 664 -17.06 -6.45 -15.72
N VAL A 665 -15.75 -6.67 -15.54
CA VAL A 665 -14.80 -5.61 -15.20
C VAL A 665 -14.14 -5.09 -16.46
N ARG A 666 -14.52 -3.87 -16.87
CA ARG A 666 -14.08 -3.27 -18.12
C ARG A 666 -13.08 -2.14 -17.90
N PHE A 667 -11.87 -2.38 -18.39
CA PHE A 667 -10.79 -1.42 -18.39
C PHE A 667 -10.90 -0.44 -19.57
N THR A 668 -10.81 0.85 -19.28
CA THR A 668 -10.66 1.90 -20.29
C THR A 668 -9.22 2.40 -20.23
N ASP A 669 -8.46 2.18 -21.32
CA ASP A 669 -7.08 2.65 -21.41
C ASP A 669 -7.02 4.15 -21.71
N ALA A 670 -7.45 4.92 -20.71
CA ALA A 670 -7.43 6.37 -20.68
C ALA A 670 -6.99 6.82 -19.30
N THR A 671 -6.29 7.94 -19.25
CA THR A 671 -5.82 8.53 -18.00
C THR A 671 -6.63 9.77 -17.68
N ARG A 672 -7.32 9.76 -16.53
CA ARG A 672 -7.95 10.96 -15.97
C ARG A 672 -7.03 11.63 -14.96
N GLN A 673 -7.13 12.95 -14.81
CA GLN A 673 -6.49 13.64 -13.70
C GLN A 673 -7.46 13.70 -12.51
N ARG A 674 -6.96 13.40 -11.32
CA ARG A 674 -7.75 13.50 -10.09
C ARG A 674 -8.17 14.95 -9.85
N GLN A 675 -9.46 15.25 -10.00
CA GLN A 675 -10.02 16.54 -9.59
C GLN A 675 -10.14 16.55 -8.06
N ARG A 676 -9.48 17.52 -7.39
CA ARG A 676 -9.69 17.72 -5.95
C ARG A 676 -11.18 18.02 -5.72
N ARG A 677 -11.89 17.20 -4.93
CA ARG A 677 -13.27 17.49 -4.51
C ARG A 677 -13.27 18.83 -3.78
N SER A 678 -13.74 19.90 -4.44
CA SER A 678 -14.15 21.12 -3.75
C SER A 678 -15.45 20.82 -3.02
N GLU A 679 -15.41 20.69 -1.70
CA GLU A 679 -16.64 20.61 -0.91
C GLU A 679 -17.47 21.86 -1.17
N LYS A 680 -18.62 21.69 -1.84
CA LYS A 680 -19.68 22.70 -1.85
C LYS A 680 -20.08 22.92 -0.40
N LYS A 681 -19.62 24.01 0.20
CA LYS A 681 -20.21 24.55 1.45
C LYS A 681 -21.69 24.72 1.19
N SER A 682 -22.49 23.79 1.71
CA SER A 682 -23.94 23.94 1.84
C SER A 682 -24.19 25.10 2.79
N SER A 683 -24.32 26.31 2.25
CA SER A 683 -24.84 27.45 3.02
C SER A 683 -26.33 27.20 3.27
N LYS A 684 -26.65 26.45 4.33
CA LYS A 684 -27.99 26.51 4.94
C LYS A 684 -28.10 27.85 5.67
N THR A 685 -28.46 28.89 4.93
CA THR A 685 -28.88 30.17 5.51
C THR A 685 -30.23 29.94 6.19
N LYS A 686 -30.23 29.87 7.52
CA LYS A 686 -31.45 29.95 8.33
C LYS A 686 -32.11 31.30 8.07
N SER A 687 -33.29 31.32 7.43
CA SER A 687 -34.08 32.53 7.29
C SER A 687 -34.77 32.84 8.63
N SER A 688 -34.28 33.84 9.37
CA SER A 688 -35.07 34.53 10.38
C SER A 688 -35.65 35.80 9.74
N ARG A 689 -36.98 35.83 9.62
CA ARG A 689 -37.74 37.03 9.22
C ARG A 689 -37.64 38.09 10.32
N SER A 690 -37.19 39.29 9.98
CA SER A 690 -37.65 40.53 10.59
C SER A 690 -37.64 41.66 9.55
N ARG A 691 -38.69 42.49 9.60
CA ARG A 691 -39.06 43.56 8.65
C ARG A 691 -38.33 44.86 8.99
N SER A 692 -37.83 45.57 7.98
CA SER A 692 -37.89 47.06 7.80
C SER A 692 -37.30 47.42 6.43
N GLN A 693 -38.12 47.87 5.48
CA GLN A 693 -38.34 49.27 5.05
C GLN A 693 -37.17 49.97 4.31
N SER A 694 -37.30 49.98 2.98
CA SER A 694 -37.15 51.08 2.01
C SER A 694 -36.01 52.12 2.09
N GLN A 695 -35.24 52.24 1.00
CA GLN A 695 -35.00 53.45 0.14
C GLN A 695 -33.81 53.16 -0.81
N LYS A 696 -34.00 53.07 -2.14
CA LYS A 696 -33.90 54.12 -3.20
C LYS A 696 -32.53 54.81 -3.37
N GLY A 697 -31.99 54.73 -4.61
CA GLY A 697 -31.02 55.67 -5.22
C GLY A 697 -29.72 55.02 -5.71
N SER A 698 -29.63 54.55 -6.97
CA SER A 698 -29.01 55.22 -8.14
C SER A 698 -27.52 55.58 -7.96
N SER A 699 -26.56 55.05 -8.71
CA SER A 699 -26.36 55.34 -10.14
C SER A 699 -25.25 54.46 -10.76
N GLN A 700 -25.43 54.13 -12.03
CA GLN A 700 -24.57 53.37 -12.96
C GLN A 700 -23.32 54.19 -13.42
N PRO A 701 -22.57 53.81 -14.49
CA PRO A 701 -21.72 52.63 -14.68
C PRO A 701 -20.33 53.01 -15.26
N LYS A 702 -19.37 52.08 -15.24
CA LYS A 702 -18.34 52.01 -16.30
C LYS A 702 -18.16 50.57 -16.78
N LYS A 703 -18.84 50.29 -17.89
CA LYS A 703 -18.45 49.44 -19.04
C LYS A 703 -16.97 49.64 -19.39
N ASN A 704 -16.15 48.70 -19.87
CA ASN A 704 -16.26 47.61 -20.86
C ASN A 704 -14.94 46.79 -20.68
N GLU A 705 -14.70 45.55 -21.10
CA GLU A 705 -15.27 44.73 -22.18
C GLU A 705 -14.78 43.27 -21.95
N ASP A 706 -15.69 42.31 -22.14
CA ASP A 706 -15.37 40.91 -22.40
C ASP A 706 -14.69 40.78 -23.76
N ILE A 707 -13.64 39.95 -23.85
CA ILE A 707 -13.24 39.30 -25.09
C ILE A 707 -13.37 37.78 -24.88
N GLN A 708 -14.51 37.26 -25.33
CA GLN A 708 -14.57 35.94 -25.94
C GLN A 708 -13.96 36.04 -27.34
N GLU A 709 -12.94 35.23 -27.64
CA GLU A 709 -12.68 34.56 -28.93
C GLU A 709 -11.23 34.07 -28.98
N TYR A 710 -11.04 32.75 -29.03
CA TYR A 710 -10.19 32.07 -30.03
C TYR A 710 -10.43 30.55 -29.92
N ILE A 711 -11.60 30.13 -30.42
CA ILE A 711 -11.80 28.79 -30.96
C ILE A 711 -11.53 28.91 -32.47
N GLY A 712 -10.47 28.28 -32.95
CA GLY A 712 -10.07 28.28 -34.36
C GLY A 712 -9.79 26.86 -34.86
N TYR A 713 -10.80 26.27 -35.48
CA TYR A 713 -10.74 25.04 -36.29
C TYR A 713 -9.74 25.17 -37.46
N VAL A 714 -8.90 24.15 -37.68
CA VAL A 714 -8.27 23.87 -39.00
C VAL A 714 -8.37 22.36 -39.24
N LYS A 715 -9.47 21.86 -39.81
CA LYS A 715 -9.74 21.59 -41.23
C LYS A 715 -8.59 20.85 -41.96
N LYS A 716 -8.95 19.66 -42.45
CA LYS A 716 -8.35 18.77 -43.47
C LYS A 716 -7.22 19.39 -44.33
N PRO A 717 -6.18 18.62 -44.69
CA PRO A 717 -5.23 19.07 -45.71
C PRO A 717 -5.96 19.32 -47.04
N PRO A 718 -5.52 20.32 -47.83
CA PRO A 718 -6.09 20.65 -49.13
C PRO A 718 -6.17 19.44 -50.04
N GLN A 719 -7.26 19.35 -50.80
CA GLN A 719 -7.64 18.22 -51.64
C GLN A 719 -6.81 18.11 -52.93
N GLU A 720 -5.68 18.82 -53.03
CA GLU A 720 -4.89 18.93 -54.26
C GLU A 720 -3.64 18.03 -54.30
N ASP A 721 -3.15 17.51 -53.18
CA ASP A 721 -1.95 16.62 -53.16
C ASP A 721 -2.22 15.19 -52.69
N LYS A 722 -3.47 14.73 -52.78
CA LYS A 722 -3.83 13.35 -52.39
C LYS A 722 -3.15 12.30 -53.28
N ALA A 723 -2.91 12.63 -54.55
CA ALA A 723 -2.26 11.74 -55.51
C ALA A 723 -0.74 11.61 -55.27
N GLU A 724 -0.08 12.64 -54.73
CA GLU A 724 1.34 12.57 -54.34
C GLU A 724 1.54 11.84 -53.01
N TYR A 725 0.63 12.04 -52.05
CA TYR A 725 0.63 11.31 -50.77
C TYR A 725 0.41 9.80 -50.96
N ASP A 726 -0.55 9.39 -51.81
CA ASP A 726 -0.77 7.98 -52.13
C ASP A 726 0.41 7.35 -52.93
N LYS A 727 1.21 8.16 -53.63
CA LYS A 727 2.45 7.71 -54.30
C LYS A 727 3.59 7.42 -53.30
N LEU A 728 3.66 8.17 -52.20
CA LEU A 728 4.69 8.00 -51.16
C LEU A 728 4.46 6.76 -50.30
N VAL A 729 3.20 6.39 -50.08
CA VAL A 729 2.81 5.22 -49.26
C VAL A 729 2.80 3.91 -50.07
N GLY A 730 2.75 4.00 -51.41
CA GLY A 730 2.42 2.87 -52.28
C GLY A 730 3.57 2.04 -52.86
N ARG A 731 4.85 2.29 -52.58
CA ARG A 731 5.94 1.60 -53.31
C ARG A 731 7.15 1.06 -52.55
N ILE A 732 7.14 1.03 -51.22
CA ILE A 732 8.15 0.27 -50.47
C ILE A 732 7.42 -0.75 -49.62
N GLY A 733 7.52 -2.02 -50.04
CA GLY A 733 6.75 -3.13 -49.52
C GLY A 733 7.01 -3.40 -48.04
N LEU A 734 6.04 -3.05 -47.21
CA LEU A 734 5.82 -3.65 -45.90
C LEU A 734 4.30 -3.87 -45.79
N GLY A 735 3.87 -5.08 -46.13
CA GLY A 735 2.47 -5.44 -46.32
C GLY A 735 1.64 -5.33 -45.05
N PHE A 736 0.99 -4.19 -44.86
CA PHE A 736 -0.07 -4.02 -43.88
C PHE A 736 -1.21 -3.17 -44.46
N GLU A 737 -2.44 -3.67 -44.32
CA GLU A 737 -3.66 -3.02 -44.80
C GLU A 737 -3.92 -1.66 -44.12
N LYS A 738 -4.46 -0.72 -44.90
CA LYS A 738 -4.76 0.69 -44.53
C LYS A 738 -5.68 0.87 -43.30
N ARG A 739 -6.26 -0.21 -42.75
CA ARG A 739 -7.12 -0.18 -41.54
C ARG A 739 -6.33 -0.30 -40.24
N THR A 740 -5.10 -0.83 -40.26
CA THR A 740 -4.35 -1.17 -39.04
C THR A 740 -3.42 -0.06 -38.55
N ALA A 741 -3.08 0.92 -39.40
CA ALA A 741 -2.15 2.00 -39.04
C ALA A 741 -2.80 3.14 -38.24
N THR A 742 -4.10 3.39 -38.43
CA THR A 742 -4.82 4.48 -37.74
C THR A 742 -5.18 4.13 -36.29
N SER A 743 -5.18 2.85 -35.92
CA SER A 743 -5.50 2.38 -34.57
C SER A 743 -4.32 2.41 -33.59
N TYR A 744 -3.08 2.60 -34.05
CA TYR A 744 -1.88 2.47 -33.19
C TYR A 744 -1.04 3.74 -33.01
N GLY A 745 -1.43 4.89 -33.56
CA GLY A 745 -0.83 6.18 -33.18
C GLY A 745 0.70 6.31 -33.32
N LEU A 746 1.34 5.51 -34.18
CA LEU A 746 2.79 5.51 -34.36
C LEU A 746 3.23 6.70 -35.24
N ARG A 747 3.97 7.65 -34.67
CA ARG A 747 4.72 8.69 -35.39
C ARG A 747 6.17 8.24 -35.55
N ALA A 748 6.64 8.03 -36.78
CA ALA A 748 8.05 7.76 -37.06
C ALA A 748 8.84 9.09 -37.20
N PRO A 749 10.11 9.16 -36.73
CA PRO A 749 10.95 10.34 -36.88
C PRO A 749 11.46 10.48 -38.33
N ILE A 750 11.46 11.72 -38.85
CA ILE A 750 11.98 12.04 -40.18
C ILE A 750 13.51 12.18 -40.07
N ILE A 751 14.25 11.27 -40.69
CA ILE A 751 15.71 11.32 -40.82
C ILE A 751 16.14 11.87 -42.19
N PRO A 752 17.30 12.52 -42.31
CA PRO A 752 17.73 13.24 -43.52
C PRO A 752 17.71 12.41 -44.81
N GLU A 753 17.92 11.10 -44.75
CA GLU A 753 17.86 10.21 -45.92
C GLU A 753 16.45 10.13 -46.55
N SER A 754 15.39 10.46 -45.80
CA SER A 754 14.00 10.43 -46.28
C SER A 754 13.59 11.64 -47.16
N LEU A 755 14.44 12.67 -47.25
CA LEU A 755 14.16 13.89 -48.03
C LEU A 755 14.73 13.87 -49.46
N ALA A 756 15.49 12.85 -49.86
CA ALA A 756 16.09 12.75 -51.20
C ALA A 756 15.10 12.30 -52.30
N VAL A 757 13.90 11.82 -51.94
CA VAL A 757 12.93 11.24 -52.88
C VAL A 757 12.02 12.29 -53.54
N VAL A 758 12.02 13.55 -53.07
CA VAL A 758 11.13 14.62 -53.57
C VAL A 758 11.85 15.62 -54.51
N GLY A 759 13.06 15.31 -54.99
CA GLY A 759 13.69 16.07 -56.08
C GLY A 759 14.03 17.55 -55.79
N ARG A 760 14.04 17.98 -54.52
CA ARG A 760 14.48 19.34 -54.15
C ARG A 760 15.90 19.30 -53.57
N LYS A 761 16.82 20.06 -54.18
CA LYS A 761 18.17 20.29 -53.65
C LYS A 761 18.09 21.12 -52.36
N TYR A 762 18.80 20.68 -51.33
CA TYR A 762 19.01 21.46 -50.12
C TYR A 762 20.08 22.52 -50.42
N GLU A 763 19.71 23.79 -50.53
CA GLU A 763 20.67 24.89 -50.59
C GLU A 763 21.01 25.37 -49.19
N LYS A 764 22.26 25.15 -48.81
CA LYS A 764 22.87 25.62 -47.57
C LYS A 764 23.15 27.13 -47.72
N LYS A 765 22.44 27.99 -46.99
CA LYS A 765 22.87 29.38 -46.79
C LYS A 765 24.00 29.38 -45.75
N GLY A 766 25.24 29.54 -46.20
CA GLY A 766 26.41 29.83 -45.35
C GLY A 766 26.35 31.25 -44.78
N ASP A 767 27.32 31.76 -44.06
CA ASP A 767 28.51 31.25 -43.36
C ASP A 767 29.03 32.50 -42.63
N GLU A 768 29.25 32.46 -41.32
CA GLU A 768 30.20 33.31 -40.57
C GLU A 768 30.28 32.77 -39.13
N ILE A 769 31.19 31.84 -38.85
CA ILE A 769 32.57 32.04 -38.34
C ILE A 769 32.59 32.51 -36.87
N ASN A 770 32.73 31.57 -35.91
CA ASN A 770 33.99 31.25 -35.20
C ASN A 770 33.78 30.73 -33.75
N LYS A 771 34.39 29.55 -33.50
CA LYS A 771 35.05 29.06 -32.26
C LYS A 771 34.19 28.89 -30.99
N GLY A 772 34.13 27.73 -30.33
CA GLY A 772 34.83 26.46 -30.52
C GLY A 772 34.21 25.41 -29.60
N LEU A 773 34.17 24.16 -30.07
CA LEU A 773 33.77 22.99 -29.31
C LEU A 773 34.98 22.06 -29.22
N THR A 774 35.46 21.81 -28.00
CA THR A 774 36.40 20.73 -27.72
C THR A 774 35.59 19.55 -27.23
N ILE A 775 35.63 18.44 -27.97
CA ILE A 775 35.10 17.12 -27.57
C ILE A 775 36.30 16.31 -27.10
N PHE A 776 36.18 15.64 -25.95
CA PHE A 776 37.04 14.51 -25.60
C PHE A 776 36.21 13.22 -25.56
N VAL A 777 36.86 12.18 -26.09
CA VAL A 777 36.46 10.78 -26.20
C VAL A 777 36.28 10.14 -24.83
#